data_AF-A0AAQ3WUG3-F1
#
_entry.id   AF-A0AAQ3WUG3-F1
#
_cell.length_a   1.000
_cell.length_b   1.000
_cell.length_c   1.000
_cell.angle_alpha   90.00
_cell.angle_beta   90.00
_cell.angle_gamma   90.00
#
_symmetry.space_group_name_H-M   'P 1'
#
loop_
_entity.id
_entity.type
_entity.pdbx_description
1 polymer ?
#
loop_
_entity_poly.entity_id
_entity_poly.type
_entity_poly.pdbx_seq_one_letter_code
_entity_poly.pdbx_strand_id
1 'polypeptide(L)'
;MKPHKSNPLPRKIAVAAPVLVLLGLAVISLYDFTFAESYLSTRRASPSSSSPASSPSTTSSSSTVPATSSASPVSPANSSSSSSSASPLAAVVEACDLTKGQWVRDDDLAPYYTNLTCPFIDDLQNCMKFGKPSLEFMRWRWQPDGCDLPRFDAACFLEAMRGKSMAFVGDSLARNHIKSLLCILSQVAEPVEIVAETEVDVTGRAVRRDFHYGSHGFNVSLFWSPFLVKANLSDAALGLGLWDMHLDTADARWAAHIADFDYIVLSATNWFFRPSVYYEGGRAVGRNGGAGGAHDAPEMQVSGAVRAAFRTALGAVAASERFRGKALVRTVTPAHFENGEWNTGGDCVRTRPFRRGERARDAVVAEFRAAQVDALRETAATSQRNGAELRLLDITEAMELRPDGHPSRYGHPPGGSVEGSFVVDCLHWCLPGPIDLWSELLPSSPKRPAAAIAAPIIVLLLLALVSLYDMNFSTTRYPHIDRVSSATSSSSSASPPASVGKACNFTRGEWVPDDEVPYYTNLTCPLIDDHQNCMKFGKPSLEFVRWRWRPDGCDLPRFNAERFLEAMRGKSMAFVGDSLARNHLKSLLCLLSKEALPVETGTSPEVDVTGRAVRRDYHYGNHGFTISLFWSPFLVKANLSNATLGQWDLHLDTADARWAAHIAKFDYIVLSGTNWFLRPSVYREGGRAVGRNGAAADAGNSTELPVPRAVRAAFRTALGAIASLEAFRGKVILRTVTPAHFENGEWNTGGDCVRTRPFRRGERKLGAVEAEYRAAQVDALRETEAAGRRRNGAEMLVLDITEAMNLRPDGHPSRYGHPPGGSVEGSFVVDCLHWCLPGPIDLWSELLFQMLAAHR
;
A
#
# COMPACT_ATOMS: atom_id res chain seq x y z
N MET A 1 -66.99 -18.78 -48.83
CA MET A 1 -65.54 -18.85 -49.13
C MET A 1 -64.91 -17.50 -48.82
N LYS A 2 -63.93 -17.50 -47.89
CA LYS A 2 -63.14 -16.38 -47.32
C LYS A 2 -63.90 -15.16 -46.76
N PRO A 3 -63.59 -14.79 -45.50
CA PRO A 3 -63.51 -13.39 -45.11
C PRO A 3 -62.11 -13.04 -44.55
N HIS A 4 -61.68 -11.81 -44.82
CA HIS A 4 -60.40 -11.25 -44.40
C HIS A 4 -60.64 -10.03 -43.48
N LYS A 5 -59.76 -9.90 -42.48
CA LYS A 5 -59.35 -8.71 -41.70
C LYS A 5 -60.16 -8.30 -40.45
N SER A 6 -59.52 -8.52 -39.30
CA SER A 6 -59.40 -7.55 -38.21
C SER A 6 -58.06 -7.73 -37.48
N ASN A 7 -57.29 -6.64 -37.34
CA ASN A 7 -56.01 -6.55 -36.60
C ASN A 7 -56.21 -6.68 -35.08
N PRO A 8 -55.20 -7.17 -34.32
CA PRO A 8 -55.06 -6.80 -32.91
C PRO A 8 -53.78 -5.98 -32.62
N LEU A 9 -53.94 -4.92 -31.83
CA LEU A 9 -52.88 -4.12 -31.20
C LEU A 9 -52.29 -4.83 -29.94
N PRO A 10 -51.18 -4.34 -29.34
CA PRO A 10 -50.16 -5.17 -28.71
C PRO A 10 -50.35 -5.42 -27.20
N ARG A 11 -49.98 -6.62 -26.75
CA ARG A 11 -49.71 -6.94 -25.34
C ARG A 11 -48.34 -6.41 -24.92
N LYS A 12 -48.31 -5.21 -24.33
CA LYS A 12 -47.19 -4.73 -23.49
C LYS A 12 -47.69 -3.86 -22.32
N ILE A 13 -48.60 -4.37 -21.49
CA ILE A 13 -48.92 -3.78 -20.17
C ILE A 13 -49.34 -4.94 -19.23
N ALA A 14 -48.40 -5.66 -18.63
CA ALA A 14 -48.72 -6.64 -17.58
C ALA A 14 -47.56 -7.04 -16.63
N VAL A 15 -46.39 -6.38 -16.67
CA VAL A 15 -45.23 -6.75 -15.80
C VAL A 15 -44.67 -5.56 -14.99
N ALA A 16 -45.14 -4.34 -15.23
CA ALA A 16 -44.61 -3.15 -14.54
C ALA A 16 -45.19 -2.93 -13.12
N ALA A 17 -46.39 -3.43 -12.83
CA ALA A 17 -47.07 -3.16 -11.57
C ALA A 17 -46.43 -3.86 -10.33
N PRO A 18 -45.98 -5.12 -10.38
CA PRO A 18 -45.39 -5.77 -9.21
C PRO A 18 -43.99 -5.22 -8.86
N VAL A 19 -43.22 -4.79 -9.87
CA VAL A 19 -41.86 -4.26 -9.69
C VAL A 19 -41.87 -2.88 -9.03
N LEU A 20 -42.87 -2.04 -9.36
CA LEU A 20 -43.06 -0.74 -8.72
C LEU A 20 -43.50 -0.86 -7.25
N VAL A 21 -44.28 -1.88 -6.90
CA VAL A 21 -44.68 -2.15 -5.51
C VAL A 21 -43.49 -2.64 -4.67
N LEU A 22 -42.61 -3.48 -5.24
CA LEU A 22 -41.38 -3.94 -4.57
C LEU A 22 -40.35 -2.82 -4.38
N LEU A 23 -40.22 -1.92 -5.36
CA LEU A 23 -39.41 -0.70 -5.23
C LEU A 23 -39.98 0.27 -4.18
N GLY A 24 -41.31 0.41 -4.10
CA GLY A 24 -41.97 1.21 -3.07
C GLY A 24 -41.73 0.68 -1.65
N LEU A 25 -41.78 -0.64 -1.46
CA LEU A 25 -41.51 -1.27 -0.15
C LEU A 25 -40.02 -1.17 0.25
N ALA A 26 -39.10 -1.22 -0.71
CA ALA A 26 -37.67 -1.04 -0.44
C ALA A 26 -37.34 0.40 0.01
N VAL A 27 -38.03 1.40 -0.55
CA VAL A 27 -37.86 2.81 -0.17
C VAL A 27 -38.44 3.11 1.23
N ILE A 28 -39.55 2.47 1.60
CA ILE A 28 -40.13 2.60 2.96
C ILE A 28 -39.19 1.98 4.02
N SER A 29 -38.56 0.85 3.71
CA SER A 29 -37.59 0.19 4.61
C SER A 29 -36.28 1.00 4.81
N LEU A 30 -35.90 1.83 3.81
CA LEU A 30 -34.75 2.73 3.91
C LEU A 30 -35.07 4.01 4.69
N TYR A 31 -36.34 4.42 4.76
CA TYR A 31 -36.77 5.58 5.55
C TYR A 31 -36.77 5.30 7.06
N ASP A 32 -37.09 4.08 7.50
CA ASP A 32 -37.03 3.69 8.92
C ASP A 32 -35.59 3.65 9.49
N PHE A 33 -34.57 3.48 8.65
CA PHE A 33 -33.17 3.48 9.10
C PHE A 33 -32.58 4.87 9.32
N THR A 34 -33.15 5.92 8.70
CA THR A 34 -32.66 7.30 8.81
C THR A 34 -33.23 8.07 10.00
N PHE A 35 -34.27 7.53 10.66
CA PHE A 35 -34.82 8.10 11.89
C PHE A 35 -33.94 7.81 13.13
N ALA A 36 -33.08 6.79 13.09
CA ALA A 36 -32.15 6.45 14.18
C ALA A 36 -30.93 7.40 14.29
N GLU A 37 -30.55 8.07 13.20
CA GLU A 37 -29.39 9.00 13.18
C GLU A 37 -29.71 10.39 13.74
N SER A 38 -30.97 10.82 13.75
CA SER A 38 -31.35 12.17 14.23
C SER A 38 -31.35 12.29 15.78
N TYR A 39 -31.18 11.18 16.51
CA TYR A 39 -31.20 11.17 17.98
C TYR A 39 -29.82 11.43 18.63
N LEU A 40 -28.72 11.48 17.86
CA LEU A 40 -27.37 11.72 18.41
C LEU A 40 -26.80 13.13 18.13
N SER A 41 -27.50 13.99 17.40
CA SER A 41 -27.01 15.34 17.05
C SER A 41 -27.43 16.47 18.01
N THR A 42 -28.22 16.20 19.06
CA THR A 42 -28.74 17.23 19.98
C THR A 42 -27.96 17.43 21.29
N ARG A 43 -26.67 17.07 21.36
CA ARG A 43 -25.79 17.53 22.46
C ARG A 43 -24.44 18.03 21.96
N ARG A 44 -24.41 19.28 21.52
CA ARG A 44 -23.45 20.31 21.98
C ARG A 44 -23.68 21.62 21.21
N ALA A 45 -24.61 22.42 21.71
CA ALA A 45 -24.49 23.87 21.64
C ALA A 45 -23.65 24.33 22.85
N SER A 46 -22.75 25.28 22.59
CA SER A 46 -21.70 25.83 23.45
C SER A 46 -22.22 26.56 24.72
N PRO A 47 -21.30 27.11 25.55
CA PRO A 47 -21.10 28.56 25.37
C PRO A 47 -19.64 29.07 25.57
N SER A 48 -19.33 30.15 24.82
CA SER A 48 -18.65 31.42 25.20
C SER A 48 -17.23 31.37 25.78
N SER A 49 -16.29 32.29 25.58
CA SER A 49 -16.18 33.56 24.83
C SER A 49 -14.79 34.14 25.14
N SER A 50 -14.08 34.73 24.17
CA SER A 50 -13.40 36.04 24.28
C SER A 50 -12.44 36.27 23.09
N SER A 51 -12.80 37.23 22.23
CA SER A 51 -11.88 37.99 21.37
C SER A 51 -11.31 39.20 22.18
N PRO A 52 -10.51 40.16 21.64
CA PRO A 52 -10.03 40.36 20.26
C PRO A 52 -8.56 40.90 20.16
N ALA A 53 -8.21 41.41 18.97
CA ALA A 53 -7.19 42.43 18.63
C ALA A 53 -5.96 41.87 17.86
N SER A 54 -5.95 41.99 16.52
CA SER A 54 -5.54 43.15 15.70
C SER A 54 -4.05 43.17 15.39
N SER A 55 -3.72 43.01 14.10
CA SER A 55 -2.43 43.42 13.54
C SER A 55 -2.27 44.94 13.66
N PRO A 56 -1.01 45.42 13.68
CA PRO A 56 -0.64 46.37 12.64
C PRO A 56 0.70 46.04 11.98
N SER A 57 0.74 46.41 10.71
CA SER A 57 1.87 46.45 9.78
C SER A 57 2.85 47.60 10.06
N THR A 58 3.92 47.63 9.25
CA THR A 58 4.87 48.74 8.93
C THR A 58 6.01 49.00 9.94
N THR A 59 7.28 49.27 9.56
CA THR A 59 7.80 50.00 8.39
C THR A 59 9.33 49.85 8.21
N SER A 60 9.80 50.03 6.96
CA SER A 60 11.08 50.64 6.48
C SER A 60 12.41 49.94 6.80
N SER A 61 13.40 49.85 5.90
CA SER A 61 13.99 50.88 4.99
C SER A 61 14.69 50.21 3.78
N SER A 62 14.39 50.56 2.53
CA SER A 62 14.91 51.68 1.70
C SER A 62 16.44 51.72 1.48
N SER A 63 16.85 51.39 0.25
CA SER A 63 17.94 52.09 -0.46
C SER A 63 17.76 51.99 -1.98
N THR A 64 18.11 53.08 -2.64
CA THR A 64 17.56 53.59 -3.91
C THR A 64 18.70 53.68 -4.94
N VAL A 65 18.51 53.13 -6.16
CA VAL A 65 18.78 53.73 -7.52
C VAL A 65 20.27 54.07 -7.88
N PRO A 66 20.76 54.01 -9.15
CA PRO A 66 20.07 54.41 -10.38
C PRO A 66 20.18 53.55 -11.65
N ALA A 67 19.28 53.93 -12.55
CA ALA A 67 19.05 53.49 -13.92
C ALA A 67 20.16 53.89 -14.91
N THR A 68 20.20 53.15 -16.03
CA THR A 68 20.64 53.69 -17.32
C THR A 68 19.81 53.07 -18.46
N SER A 69 19.33 53.98 -19.29
CA SER A 69 18.57 53.84 -20.54
C SER A 69 19.32 53.10 -21.65
N SER A 70 18.61 52.43 -22.57
CA SER A 70 18.32 52.97 -23.92
C SER A 70 17.94 51.90 -24.96
N ALA A 71 16.95 52.28 -25.78
CA ALA A 71 16.80 52.02 -27.22
C ALA A 71 16.27 50.68 -27.74
N SER A 72 15.07 50.75 -28.34
CA SER A 72 14.56 49.86 -29.39
C SER A 72 15.22 50.14 -30.75
N PRO A 73 15.16 49.16 -31.67
CA PRO A 73 14.79 49.44 -33.07
C PRO A 73 13.66 48.49 -33.52
N VAL A 74 12.51 49.00 -33.96
CA VAL A 74 12.13 49.27 -35.37
C VAL A 74 12.23 48.03 -36.28
N SER A 75 11.06 47.45 -36.60
CA SER A 75 10.84 46.52 -37.72
C SER A 75 10.34 47.30 -38.95
N PRO A 76 10.73 46.92 -40.19
CA PRO A 76 10.13 47.47 -41.38
C PRO A 76 8.88 46.70 -41.81
N ALA A 77 8.02 47.44 -42.52
CA ALA A 77 6.66 47.12 -42.93
C ALA A 77 6.54 46.52 -44.34
N ASN A 78 5.28 46.16 -44.65
CA ASN A 78 4.65 45.92 -45.96
C ASN A 78 4.85 44.52 -46.58
N SER A 79 3.79 43.83 -47.01
CA SER A 79 2.81 44.36 -47.97
C SER A 79 1.49 43.58 -47.97
N SER A 80 0.44 44.34 -48.28
CA SER A 80 -0.97 44.01 -48.40
C SER A 80 -1.38 43.62 -49.82
N SER A 81 -2.24 42.61 -49.96
CA SER A 81 -3.35 42.49 -50.93
C SER A 81 -4.04 41.15 -50.68
N SER A 82 -5.35 40.93 -50.79
CA SER A 82 -6.52 41.74 -51.10
C SER A 82 -7.73 40.88 -50.71
N SER A 83 -8.72 41.52 -50.09
CA SER A 83 -9.99 40.93 -49.69
C SER A 83 -10.88 40.55 -50.87
N SER A 84 -11.46 39.35 -50.83
CA SER A 84 -12.70 39.03 -51.55
C SER A 84 -13.66 38.32 -50.59
N SER A 85 -14.82 38.93 -50.38
CA SER A 85 -15.84 38.57 -49.41
C SER A 85 -16.86 37.54 -49.91
N ALA A 86 -17.24 36.66 -48.98
CA ALA A 86 -18.54 36.00 -48.78
C ALA A 86 -18.95 34.76 -49.62
N SER A 87 -19.07 33.62 -48.92
CA SER A 87 -20.39 33.07 -48.56
C SER A 87 -20.29 32.08 -47.38
N PRO A 88 -21.33 31.98 -46.52
CA PRO A 88 -21.26 31.25 -45.25
C PRO A 88 -22.11 29.98 -45.31
N LEU A 89 -21.52 28.81 -45.56
CA LEU A 89 -22.09 27.54 -45.10
C LEU A 89 -21.07 26.41 -45.23
N ALA A 90 -20.97 25.62 -44.17
CA ALA A 90 -20.04 24.51 -43.91
C ALA A 90 -18.77 24.94 -43.16
N ALA A 91 -18.95 25.32 -41.89
CA ALA A 91 -17.92 25.01 -40.91
C ALA A 91 -17.85 23.48 -40.85
N VAL A 92 -16.91 22.91 -41.61
CA VAL A 92 -16.38 21.58 -41.34
C VAL A 92 -15.98 21.62 -39.87
N VAL A 93 -16.69 20.90 -39.01
CA VAL A 93 -16.23 20.70 -37.64
C VAL A 93 -14.94 19.89 -37.79
N GLU A 94 -13.82 20.60 -37.80
CA GLU A 94 -12.50 20.01 -37.86
C GLU A 94 -12.42 19.01 -36.70
N ALA A 95 -12.11 17.76 -37.02
CA ALA A 95 -12.06 16.71 -36.01
C ALA A 95 -11.05 17.13 -34.94
N CYS A 96 -11.51 17.31 -33.70
CA CYS A 96 -10.67 17.81 -32.63
C CYS A 96 -9.46 16.89 -32.39
N ASP A 97 -8.26 17.45 -32.52
CA ASP A 97 -7.00 16.78 -32.22
C ASP A 97 -6.80 16.74 -30.70
N LEU A 98 -7.18 15.62 -30.08
CA LEU A 98 -7.07 15.42 -28.64
C LEU A 98 -5.61 15.38 -28.14
N THR A 99 -4.64 15.30 -29.05
CA THR A 99 -3.21 15.12 -28.73
C THR A 99 -2.48 16.44 -28.54
N LYS A 100 -3.08 17.55 -28.97
CA LYS A 100 -2.54 18.91 -28.84
C LYS A 100 -3.42 19.73 -27.93
N GLY A 101 -2.80 20.38 -26.96
CA GLY A 101 -3.53 21.07 -25.91
C GLY A 101 -2.63 21.61 -24.82
N GLN A 102 -3.24 21.98 -23.71
CA GLN A 102 -2.53 22.48 -22.54
C GLN A 102 -3.17 21.94 -21.27
N TRP A 103 -2.36 21.79 -20.23
CA TRP A 103 -2.89 21.51 -18.90
C TRP A 103 -3.49 22.78 -18.31
N VAL A 104 -4.77 22.73 -17.98
CA VAL A 104 -5.48 23.82 -17.30
C VAL A 104 -5.78 23.38 -15.87
N ARG A 105 -5.57 24.30 -14.92
CA ARG A 105 -5.88 24.05 -13.53
C ARG A 105 -7.40 24.08 -13.35
N ASP A 106 -7.90 23.11 -12.59
CA ASP A 106 -9.31 22.97 -12.26
C ASP A 106 -9.38 22.66 -10.76
N ASP A 107 -9.67 23.69 -9.95
CA ASP A 107 -9.65 23.57 -8.49
C ASP A 107 -10.82 22.76 -7.95
N ASP A 108 -11.89 22.61 -8.73
CA ASP A 108 -13.06 21.79 -8.39
C ASP A 108 -12.89 20.32 -8.85
N LEU A 109 -11.81 20.01 -9.56
CA LEU A 109 -11.50 18.67 -10.05
C LEU A 109 -11.12 17.73 -8.90
N ALA A 110 -12.05 16.87 -8.53
CA ALA A 110 -11.75 15.70 -7.71
C ALA A 110 -10.99 14.66 -8.55
N PRO A 111 -9.98 13.95 -7.98
CA PRO A 111 -9.38 12.82 -8.67
C PRO A 111 -10.42 11.71 -8.91
N TYR A 112 -10.19 10.82 -9.87
CA TYR A 112 -11.10 9.70 -10.13
C TYR A 112 -11.19 8.74 -8.96
N TYR A 113 -10.07 8.54 -8.28
CA TYR A 113 -9.90 7.64 -7.16
C TYR A 113 -8.82 8.21 -6.23
N THR A 114 -8.61 7.58 -5.09
CA THR A 114 -7.56 7.93 -4.14
C THR A 114 -6.76 6.68 -3.77
N ASN A 115 -5.69 6.85 -3.00
CA ASN A 115 -4.98 5.73 -2.39
C ASN A 115 -5.84 4.89 -1.42
N LEU A 116 -7.02 5.37 -1.03
CA LEU A 116 -7.98 4.65 -0.19
C LEU A 116 -9.08 3.94 -1.00
N THR A 117 -9.39 4.45 -2.21
CA THR A 117 -10.52 3.93 -3.03
C THR A 117 -10.07 3.08 -4.22
N CYS A 118 -8.77 2.92 -4.43
CA CYS A 118 -8.23 1.98 -5.41
C CYS A 118 -7.22 1.00 -4.77
N PRO A 119 -7.50 -0.31 -4.79
CA PRO A 119 -6.58 -1.33 -4.28
C PRO A 119 -5.45 -1.69 -5.27
N PHE A 120 -5.52 -1.21 -6.51
CA PHE A 120 -4.61 -1.59 -7.60
C PHE A 120 -3.34 -0.72 -7.68
N ILE A 121 -3.22 0.32 -6.86
CA ILE A 121 -2.06 1.23 -6.87
C ILE A 121 -0.84 0.52 -6.27
N ASP A 122 0.21 0.34 -7.07
CA ASP A 122 1.50 -0.16 -6.57
C ASP A 122 2.19 0.92 -5.73
N ASP A 123 2.95 0.51 -4.70
CA ASP A 123 3.60 1.45 -3.77
C ASP A 123 4.51 2.48 -4.47
N LEU A 124 5.28 2.05 -5.48
CA LEU A 124 6.14 2.94 -6.29
C LEU A 124 5.36 4.09 -6.97
N GLN A 125 4.06 3.95 -7.14
CA GLN A 125 3.17 4.93 -7.77
C GLN A 125 2.27 5.65 -6.75
N ASN A 126 2.30 5.26 -5.48
CA ASN A 126 1.42 5.74 -4.43
C ASN A 126 1.94 7.01 -3.72
N CYS A 127 2.01 8.10 -4.48
CA CYS A 127 2.56 9.38 -4.02
C CYS A 127 1.82 9.97 -2.81
N MET A 128 0.51 9.70 -2.69
CA MET A 128 -0.28 10.11 -1.54
C MET A 128 0.13 9.36 -0.27
N LYS A 129 0.35 8.03 -0.35
CA LYS A 129 0.74 7.19 0.78
C LYS A 129 2.08 7.61 1.38
N PHE A 130 3.05 7.97 0.55
CA PHE A 130 4.40 8.32 1.00
C PHE A 130 4.65 9.82 1.16
N GLY A 131 3.58 10.62 1.20
CA GLY A 131 3.64 12.01 1.64
C GLY A 131 4.31 12.94 0.64
N LYS A 132 4.00 12.80 -0.66
CA LYS A 132 4.39 13.80 -1.66
C LYS A 132 3.89 15.19 -1.20
N PRO A 133 4.77 16.20 -1.03
CA PRO A 133 4.45 17.45 -0.34
C PRO A 133 3.33 18.27 -0.97
N SER A 134 3.17 18.16 -2.29
CA SER A 134 2.08 18.79 -3.03
C SER A 134 1.23 17.72 -3.69
N LEU A 135 -0.07 17.82 -3.46
CA LEU A 135 -1.12 17.04 -4.14
C LEU A 135 -1.79 17.86 -5.26
N GLU A 136 -1.30 19.07 -5.54
CA GLU A 136 -1.88 19.95 -6.55
C GLU A 136 -1.72 19.43 -7.97
N PHE A 137 -0.78 18.49 -8.22
CA PHE A 137 -0.62 17.84 -9.51
C PHE A 137 -1.90 17.09 -9.95
N MET A 138 -2.81 16.74 -9.03
CA MET A 138 -4.11 16.14 -9.37
C MET A 138 -5.15 17.16 -9.85
N ARG A 139 -4.92 18.46 -9.66
CA ARG A 139 -5.88 19.54 -10.00
C ARG A 139 -5.70 20.09 -11.41
N TRP A 140 -5.21 19.26 -12.33
CA TRP A 140 -4.95 19.65 -13.71
C TRP A 140 -5.71 18.71 -14.64
N ARG A 141 -6.44 19.28 -15.59
CA ARG A 141 -7.07 18.56 -16.70
C ARG A 141 -6.43 18.95 -18.02
N TRP A 142 -6.36 18.01 -18.94
CA TRP A 142 -5.90 18.28 -20.29
C TRP A 142 -7.02 18.95 -21.08
N GLN A 143 -6.72 20.10 -21.68
CA GLN A 143 -7.62 20.83 -22.55
C GLN A 143 -7.07 20.80 -23.98
N PRO A 144 -7.66 19.99 -24.88
CA PRO A 144 -7.31 20.01 -26.28
C PRO A 144 -7.53 21.36 -26.93
N ASP A 145 -6.76 21.65 -27.98
CA ASP A 145 -6.94 22.84 -28.80
C ASP A 145 -8.24 22.69 -29.62
N GLY A 146 -9.19 23.60 -29.44
CA GLY A 146 -10.41 23.67 -30.25
C GLY A 146 -11.57 22.76 -29.83
N CYS A 147 -11.44 21.99 -28.74
CA CYS A 147 -12.59 21.30 -28.14
C CYS A 147 -12.40 21.00 -26.64
N ASP A 148 -13.49 20.58 -26.00
CA ASP A 148 -13.45 20.03 -24.65
C ASP A 148 -13.23 18.52 -24.66
N LEU A 149 -12.37 18.05 -23.77
CA LEU A 149 -12.24 16.64 -23.42
C LEU A 149 -13.18 16.33 -22.25
N PRO A 150 -14.23 15.51 -22.45
CA PRO A 150 -15.08 15.08 -21.36
C PRO A 150 -14.30 14.22 -20.37
N ARG A 151 -14.62 14.37 -19.08
CA ARG A 151 -14.11 13.51 -18.01
C ARG A 151 -14.47 12.05 -18.29
N PHE A 152 -13.57 11.11 -17.99
CA PHE A 152 -13.80 9.68 -18.14
C PHE A 152 -15.01 9.22 -17.31
N ASP A 153 -15.91 8.48 -17.95
CA ASP A 153 -17.09 7.91 -17.31
C ASP A 153 -16.94 6.38 -17.31
N ALA A 154 -16.60 5.84 -16.14
CA ALA A 154 -16.28 4.43 -15.95
C ALA A 154 -17.47 3.51 -16.22
N ALA A 155 -18.70 3.94 -15.89
CA ALA A 155 -19.90 3.13 -16.13
C ALA A 155 -20.17 3.01 -17.63
N CYS A 156 -20.13 4.14 -18.34
CA CYS A 156 -20.28 4.14 -19.79
C CYS A 156 -19.16 3.37 -20.50
N PHE A 157 -17.92 3.45 -20.01
CA PHE A 157 -16.81 2.69 -20.56
C PHE A 157 -17.02 1.18 -20.37
N LEU A 158 -17.38 0.73 -19.15
CA LEU A 158 -17.66 -0.68 -18.88
C LEU A 158 -18.81 -1.22 -19.74
N GLU A 159 -19.85 -0.42 -19.96
CA GLU A 159 -20.94 -0.77 -20.88
C GLU A 159 -20.46 -0.86 -22.34
N ALA A 160 -19.64 0.09 -22.80
CA ALA A 160 -19.06 0.06 -24.14
C ALA A 160 -18.10 -1.12 -24.35
N MET A 161 -17.54 -1.65 -23.26
CA MET A 161 -16.62 -2.79 -23.22
C MET A 161 -17.31 -4.11 -22.86
N ARG A 162 -18.64 -4.12 -22.72
CA ARG A 162 -19.42 -5.32 -22.40
C ARG A 162 -19.17 -6.44 -23.40
N GLY A 163 -18.78 -7.61 -22.90
CA GLY A 163 -18.47 -8.80 -23.69
C GLY A 163 -17.18 -8.72 -24.50
N LYS A 164 -16.32 -7.74 -24.24
CA LYS A 164 -15.07 -7.51 -24.98
C LYS A 164 -13.83 -7.87 -24.17
N SER A 165 -12.67 -7.85 -24.82
CA SER A 165 -11.37 -8.06 -24.19
C SER A 165 -10.32 -7.02 -24.62
N MET A 166 -9.46 -6.62 -23.69
CA MET A 166 -8.40 -5.63 -23.92
C MET A 166 -7.06 -6.11 -23.35
N ALA A 167 -5.98 -6.03 -24.15
CA ALA A 167 -4.63 -6.34 -23.72
C ALA A 167 -3.76 -5.09 -23.62
N PHE A 168 -2.98 -4.96 -22.55
CA PHE A 168 -1.85 -4.05 -22.43
C PHE A 168 -0.56 -4.85 -22.59
N VAL A 169 0.25 -4.54 -23.59
CA VAL A 169 1.49 -5.25 -23.90
C VAL A 169 2.64 -4.28 -23.81
N GLY A 170 3.61 -4.57 -22.94
CA GLY A 170 4.71 -3.63 -22.79
C GLY A 170 5.58 -3.75 -21.55
N ASP A 171 6.20 -2.61 -21.22
CA ASP A 171 7.10 -2.43 -20.08
C ASP A 171 6.37 -1.97 -18.80
N SER A 172 7.11 -1.45 -17.83
CA SER A 172 6.57 -1.00 -16.54
C SER A 172 5.58 0.16 -16.67
N LEU A 173 5.65 0.96 -17.75
CA LEU A 173 4.67 2.01 -18.00
C LEU A 173 3.37 1.45 -18.59
N ALA A 174 3.41 0.34 -19.33
CA ALA A 174 2.19 -0.37 -19.72
C ALA A 174 1.44 -0.88 -18.48
N ARG A 175 2.19 -1.41 -17.49
CA ARG A 175 1.65 -1.75 -16.17
C ARG A 175 1.09 -0.54 -15.42
N ASN A 176 1.80 0.60 -15.43
CA ASN A 176 1.32 1.84 -14.80
C ASN A 176 -0.04 2.30 -15.40
N HIS A 177 -0.21 2.15 -16.73
CA HIS A 177 -1.46 2.50 -17.44
C HIS A 177 -2.61 1.58 -17.03
N ILE A 178 -2.43 0.25 -17.09
CA ILE A 178 -3.52 -0.66 -16.69
C ILE A 178 -3.89 -0.45 -15.21
N LYS A 179 -2.94 -0.18 -14.30
CA LYS A 179 -3.28 0.13 -12.91
C LYS A 179 -4.15 1.38 -12.79
N SER A 180 -3.85 2.46 -13.52
CA SER A 180 -4.73 3.64 -13.60
C SER A 180 -6.13 3.27 -14.07
N LEU A 181 -6.25 2.53 -15.18
CA LEU A 181 -7.54 2.12 -15.71
C LEU A 181 -8.33 1.26 -14.69
N LEU A 182 -7.69 0.26 -14.09
CA LEU A 182 -8.33 -0.59 -13.07
C LEU A 182 -8.85 0.25 -11.90
N CYS A 183 -8.10 1.26 -11.45
CA CYS A 183 -8.54 2.19 -10.41
C CYS A 183 -9.73 3.06 -10.80
N ILE A 184 -9.76 3.57 -12.03
CA ILE A 184 -10.89 4.37 -12.51
C ILE A 184 -12.14 3.50 -12.60
N LEU A 185 -12.00 2.26 -13.09
CA LEU A 185 -13.11 1.33 -13.24
C LEU A 185 -13.62 0.77 -11.90
N SER A 186 -12.74 0.62 -10.90
CA SER A 186 -13.10 0.12 -9.56
C SER A 186 -14.09 1.02 -8.82
N GLN A 187 -14.24 2.27 -9.26
CA GLN A 187 -15.25 3.18 -8.71
C GLN A 187 -16.69 2.79 -9.12
N VAL A 188 -16.85 1.87 -10.08
CA VAL A 188 -18.13 1.37 -10.58
C VAL A 188 -18.25 -0.14 -10.43
N ALA A 189 -17.19 -0.89 -10.76
CA ALA A 189 -17.17 -2.33 -10.61
C ALA A 189 -15.73 -2.79 -10.34
N GLU A 190 -15.54 -3.73 -9.43
CA GLU A 190 -14.23 -4.33 -9.18
C GLU A 190 -14.03 -5.59 -10.03
N PRO A 191 -12.86 -5.75 -10.69
CA PRO A 191 -12.53 -6.98 -11.38
C PRO A 191 -12.01 -8.06 -10.45
N VAL A 192 -12.18 -9.32 -10.85
CA VAL A 192 -11.50 -10.48 -10.26
C VAL A 192 -10.29 -10.83 -11.12
N GLU A 193 -9.12 -11.03 -10.50
CA GLU A 193 -7.95 -11.56 -11.21
C GLU A 193 -8.13 -13.08 -11.41
N ILE A 194 -8.24 -13.56 -12.66
CA ILE A 194 -8.63 -14.97 -12.95
C ILE A 194 -7.42 -15.88 -13.17
N VAL A 195 -6.28 -15.34 -13.62
CA VAL A 195 -5.08 -16.12 -13.91
C VAL A 195 -3.96 -15.64 -12.99
N ALA A 196 -3.70 -16.42 -11.93
CA ALA A 196 -2.67 -16.12 -10.94
C ALA A 196 -1.35 -16.91 -11.17
N GLU A 197 -1.33 -17.93 -12.04
CA GLU A 197 -0.13 -18.75 -12.30
C GLU A 197 -0.01 -19.15 -13.79
N THR A 198 1.15 -18.85 -14.39
CA THR A 198 2.16 -19.80 -14.95
C THR A 198 2.94 -19.15 -16.09
N GLU A 199 3.92 -18.33 -15.74
CA GLU A 199 5.21 -18.07 -16.40
C GLU A 199 5.79 -16.86 -15.67
N VAL A 200 6.95 -17.02 -15.05
CA VAL A 200 7.69 -15.91 -14.44
C VAL A 200 8.85 -15.55 -15.35
N ASP A 201 9.13 -14.26 -15.51
CA ASP A 201 10.33 -13.84 -16.22
C ASP A 201 11.59 -14.15 -15.40
N VAL A 202 12.76 -13.85 -15.96
CA VAL A 202 14.07 -14.02 -15.30
C VAL A 202 14.20 -13.25 -13.99
N THR A 203 13.28 -12.32 -13.69
CA THR A 203 13.22 -11.55 -12.44
C THR A 203 12.20 -12.12 -11.43
N GLY A 204 11.60 -13.28 -11.73
CA GLY A 204 10.59 -13.93 -10.90
C GLY A 204 9.21 -13.27 -10.95
N ARG A 205 8.95 -12.38 -11.91
CA ARG A 205 7.68 -11.64 -12.03
C ARG A 205 6.75 -12.30 -13.03
N ALA A 206 5.46 -12.36 -12.70
CA ALA A 206 4.44 -12.90 -13.60
C ALA A 206 4.48 -12.20 -14.96
N VAL A 207 4.61 -13.00 -16.01
CA VAL A 207 4.66 -12.56 -17.41
C VAL A 207 3.29 -12.09 -17.89
N ARG A 208 2.20 -12.63 -17.33
CA ARG A 208 0.82 -12.31 -17.68
C ARG A 208 -0.04 -12.14 -16.44
N ARG A 209 -0.98 -11.20 -16.49
CA ARG A 209 -2.08 -11.03 -15.51
C ARG A 209 -3.39 -10.78 -16.23
N ASP A 210 -4.46 -11.39 -15.76
CA ASP A 210 -5.79 -11.30 -16.38
C ASP A 210 -6.85 -10.89 -15.35
N PHE A 211 -7.60 -9.83 -15.66
CA PHE A 211 -8.64 -9.24 -14.84
C PHE A 211 -10.00 -9.36 -15.53
N HIS A 212 -11.04 -9.68 -14.77
CA HIS A 212 -12.39 -9.89 -15.31
C HIS A 212 -13.47 -9.17 -14.52
N TYR A 213 -14.25 -8.40 -15.25
CA TYR A 213 -15.45 -7.72 -14.76
C TYR A 213 -16.68 -8.57 -15.04
N GLY A 214 -17.03 -9.46 -14.10
CA GLY A 214 -18.09 -10.45 -14.28
C GLY A 214 -19.45 -9.87 -14.71
N SER A 215 -19.86 -8.74 -14.14
CA SER A 215 -21.12 -8.06 -14.48
C SER A 215 -21.17 -7.51 -15.91
N HIS A 216 -20.02 -7.34 -16.56
CA HIS A 216 -19.87 -6.80 -17.90
C HIS A 216 -19.33 -7.83 -18.90
N GLY A 217 -18.86 -8.99 -18.44
CA GLY A 217 -18.14 -9.93 -19.31
C GLY A 217 -16.93 -9.29 -19.99
N PHE A 218 -16.30 -8.30 -19.34
CA PHE A 218 -15.16 -7.56 -19.88
C PHE A 218 -13.86 -8.11 -19.30
N ASN A 219 -12.89 -8.43 -20.17
CA ASN A 219 -11.58 -8.95 -19.79
C ASN A 219 -10.49 -7.90 -20.06
N VAL A 220 -9.56 -7.72 -19.11
CA VAL A 220 -8.37 -6.89 -19.29
C VAL A 220 -7.14 -7.69 -18.93
N SER A 221 -6.16 -7.74 -19.82
CA SER A 221 -4.92 -8.51 -19.62
C SER A 221 -3.70 -7.60 -19.69
N LEU A 222 -2.68 -7.90 -18.88
CA LEU A 222 -1.34 -7.31 -18.96
C LEU A 222 -0.37 -8.39 -19.41
N PHE A 223 0.37 -8.13 -20.48
CA PHE A 223 1.51 -8.93 -20.93
C PHE A 223 2.81 -8.16 -20.71
N TRP A 224 3.69 -8.73 -19.91
CA TRP A 224 5.04 -8.25 -19.72
C TRP A 224 5.92 -8.61 -20.91
N SER A 225 6.02 -7.67 -21.85
CA SER A 225 6.88 -7.77 -23.03
C SER A 225 7.57 -6.41 -23.20
N PRO A 226 8.64 -6.14 -22.40
CA PRO A 226 9.23 -4.81 -22.29
C PRO A 226 9.89 -4.31 -23.59
N PHE A 227 10.06 -5.19 -24.57
CA PHE A 227 10.60 -4.89 -25.90
C PHE A 227 9.61 -5.18 -27.03
N LEU A 228 8.41 -5.73 -26.74
CA LEU A 228 7.39 -6.22 -27.70
C LEU A 228 7.83 -7.41 -28.59
N VAL A 229 9.14 -7.55 -28.85
CA VAL A 229 9.77 -8.61 -29.62
C VAL A 229 10.41 -9.66 -28.72
N LYS A 230 10.70 -10.83 -29.28
CA LYS A 230 11.42 -11.90 -28.58
C LYS A 230 12.75 -11.34 -28.07
N ALA A 231 12.95 -11.42 -26.76
CA ALA A 231 14.16 -10.96 -26.11
C ALA A 231 14.57 -11.94 -25.02
N ASN A 232 15.85 -12.32 -25.01
CA ASN A 232 16.42 -13.25 -24.04
C ASN A 232 17.53 -12.56 -23.25
N LEU A 233 17.61 -12.82 -21.95
CA LEU A 233 18.75 -12.40 -21.15
C LEU A 233 19.91 -13.38 -21.39
N SER A 234 20.93 -12.95 -22.14
CA SER A 234 22.06 -13.79 -22.54
C SER A 234 23.19 -13.78 -21.52
N ASP A 235 23.35 -12.68 -20.77
CA ASP A 235 24.29 -12.60 -19.65
C ASP A 235 23.70 -11.77 -18.49
N ALA A 236 23.54 -12.39 -17.33
CA ALA A 236 23.05 -11.75 -16.12
C ALA A 236 24.17 -11.04 -15.30
N ALA A 237 25.44 -11.29 -15.61
CA ALA A 237 26.59 -10.77 -14.85
C ALA A 237 26.93 -9.30 -15.15
N LEU A 238 26.46 -8.76 -16.29
CA LEU A 238 26.69 -7.37 -16.71
C LEU A 238 25.65 -6.41 -16.15
N GLY A 239 25.80 -5.94 -14.91
CA GLY A 239 25.00 -4.84 -14.34
C GLY A 239 23.47 -5.01 -14.45
N LEU A 240 22.85 -4.45 -15.50
CA LEU A 240 21.40 -4.54 -15.81
C LEU A 240 21.01 -5.75 -16.71
N GLY A 241 21.97 -6.62 -17.02
CA GLY A 241 21.85 -7.76 -17.92
C GLY A 241 22.05 -7.41 -19.40
N LEU A 242 22.68 -8.30 -20.17
CA LEU A 242 22.80 -8.22 -21.64
C LEU A 242 21.60 -8.92 -22.29
N TRP A 243 20.92 -8.22 -23.20
CA TRP A 243 19.70 -8.69 -23.85
C TRP A 243 19.91 -8.97 -25.33
N ASP A 244 19.57 -10.19 -25.75
CA ASP A 244 19.52 -10.58 -27.16
C ASP A 244 18.11 -10.32 -27.68
N MET A 245 17.95 -9.28 -28.48
CA MET A 245 16.66 -8.84 -29.01
C MET A 245 16.51 -9.23 -30.47
N HIS A 246 15.51 -10.03 -30.79
CA HIS A 246 15.20 -10.46 -32.16
C HIS A 246 14.22 -9.49 -32.80
N LEU A 247 14.72 -8.47 -33.49
CA LEU A 247 13.92 -7.34 -33.99
C LEU A 247 12.90 -7.75 -35.07
N ASP A 248 13.05 -8.93 -35.68
CA ASP A 248 12.18 -9.50 -36.71
C ASP A 248 11.12 -10.47 -36.15
N THR A 249 11.15 -10.75 -34.85
CA THR A 249 10.30 -11.78 -34.23
C THR A 249 9.47 -11.20 -33.09
N ALA A 250 8.15 -11.13 -33.25
CA ALA A 250 7.25 -10.72 -32.17
C ALA A 250 7.35 -11.69 -30.98
N ASP A 251 7.22 -11.16 -29.77
CA ASP A 251 7.26 -11.99 -28.56
C ASP A 251 6.04 -12.91 -28.50
N ALA A 252 6.29 -14.22 -28.54
CA ALA A 252 5.25 -15.25 -28.59
C ALA A 252 4.29 -15.18 -27.40
N ARG A 253 4.75 -14.67 -26.24
CA ARG A 253 3.98 -14.60 -24.99
C ARG A 253 2.70 -13.77 -25.12
N TRP A 254 2.69 -12.76 -25.99
CA TRP A 254 1.48 -12.01 -26.31
C TRP A 254 1.02 -12.22 -27.76
N ALA A 255 1.95 -12.43 -28.70
CA ALA A 255 1.62 -12.56 -30.11
C ALA A 255 0.73 -13.78 -30.40
N ALA A 256 0.88 -14.87 -29.62
CA ALA A 256 0.02 -16.05 -29.73
C ALA A 256 -1.45 -15.77 -29.37
N HIS A 257 -1.71 -14.70 -28.60
CA HIS A 257 -3.01 -14.35 -28.07
C HIS A 257 -3.67 -13.17 -28.80
N ILE A 258 -3.09 -12.66 -29.89
CA ILE A 258 -3.61 -11.48 -30.61
C ILE A 258 -5.11 -11.64 -30.95
N ALA A 259 -5.52 -12.84 -31.36
CA ALA A 259 -6.90 -13.13 -31.75
C ALA A 259 -7.89 -13.18 -30.56
N ASP A 260 -7.40 -13.23 -29.32
CA ASP A 260 -8.23 -13.33 -28.12
C ASP A 260 -8.75 -11.96 -27.65
N PHE A 261 -8.29 -10.86 -28.28
CA PHE A 261 -8.53 -9.49 -27.86
C PHE A 261 -9.31 -8.67 -28.89
N ASP A 262 -10.18 -7.77 -28.42
CA ASP A 262 -10.81 -6.73 -29.24
C ASP A 262 -9.96 -5.45 -29.31
N TYR A 263 -9.17 -5.21 -28.26
CA TYR A 263 -8.29 -4.05 -28.15
C TYR A 263 -6.89 -4.47 -27.69
N ILE A 264 -5.84 -3.95 -28.32
CA ILE A 264 -4.46 -4.19 -27.91
C ILE A 264 -3.76 -2.83 -27.75
N VAL A 265 -3.18 -2.55 -26.59
CA VAL A 265 -2.39 -1.34 -26.31
C VAL A 265 -0.92 -1.74 -26.25
N LEU A 266 -0.16 -1.37 -27.28
CA LEU A 266 1.28 -1.59 -27.35
C LEU A 266 2.02 -0.40 -26.74
N SER A 267 2.90 -0.66 -25.78
CA SER A 267 3.80 0.40 -25.28
C SER A 267 5.11 -0.09 -24.65
N ALA A 268 6.22 0.34 -25.23
CA ALA A 268 7.55 -0.01 -24.76
C ALA A 268 8.57 1.01 -25.28
N THR A 269 9.39 1.60 -24.43
CA THR A 269 10.47 2.49 -24.89
C THR A 269 11.67 2.52 -23.94
N ASN A 270 11.42 2.52 -22.63
CA ASN A 270 12.49 2.79 -21.65
C ASN A 270 13.41 1.60 -21.44
N TRP A 271 12.95 0.38 -21.70
CA TRP A 271 13.79 -0.82 -21.61
C TRP A 271 14.83 -0.92 -22.72
N PHE A 272 14.65 -0.23 -23.86
CA PHE A 272 15.58 -0.26 -24.99
C PHE A 272 16.95 0.37 -24.70
N PHE A 273 17.09 1.08 -23.57
CA PHE A 273 18.39 1.58 -23.08
C PHE A 273 19.24 0.51 -22.36
N ARG A 274 18.68 -0.67 -22.03
CA ARG A 274 19.47 -1.75 -21.44
C ARG A 274 20.51 -2.27 -22.44
N PRO A 275 21.71 -2.70 -21.99
CA PRO A 275 22.69 -3.33 -22.88
C PRO A 275 22.04 -4.40 -23.75
N SER A 276 22.04 -4.20 -25.07
CA SER A 276 21.32 -5.08 -25.98
C SER A 276 22.08 -5.31 -27.29
N VAL A 277 22.03 -6.56 -27.77
CA VAL A 277 22.45 -6.98 -29.12
C VAL A 277 21.19 -7.28 -29.94
N TYR A 278 21.14 -6.76 -31.15
CA TYR A 278 20.00 -6.84 -32.04
C TYR A 278 20.23 -7.92 -33.09
N TYR A 279 19.26 -8.81 -33.27
CA TYR A 279 19.29 -9.93 -34.20
C TYR A 279 18.17 -9.82 -35.23
N GLU A 280 18.48 -10.17 -36.48
CA GLU A 280 17.50 -10.44 -37.55
C GLU A 280 17.95 -11.71 -38.31
N GLY A 281 17.03 -12.63 -38.59
CA GLY A 281 17.34 -13.91 -39.25
C GLY A 281 18.38 -14.75 -38.50
N GLY A 282 18.48 -14.58 -37.18
CA GLY A 282 19.48 -15.23 -36.32
C GLY A 282 20.90 -14.63 -36.41
N ARG A 283 21.11 -13.53 -37.14
CA ARG A 283 22.41 -12.84 -37.25
C ARG A 283 22.37 -11.55 -36.45
N ALA A 284 23.44 -11.24 -35.72
CA ALA A 284 23.59 -9.95 -35.05
C ALA A 284 23.73 -8.84 -36.09
N VAL A 285 22.78 -7.91 -36.12
CA VAL A 285 22.73 -6.78 -37.06
C VAL A 285 23.12 -5.45 -36.42
N GLY A 286 23.15 -5.38 -35.08
CA GLY A 286 23.63 -4.22 -34.36
C GLY A 286 23.64 -4.41 -32.85
N ARG A 287 24.04 -3.37 -32.13
CA ARG A 287 23.95 -3.27 -30.67
C ARG A 287 23.77 -1.82 -30.23
N ASN A 288 23.33 -1.57 -29.02
CA ASN A 288 23.44 -0.23 -28.43
C ASN A 288 24.80 -0.01 -27.74
N GLY A 289 25.09 1.24 -27.37
CA GLY A 289 26.33 1.62 -26.69
C GLY A 289 26.56 0.90 -25.35
N GLY A 290 25.49 0.53 -24.64
CA GLY A 290 25.57 -0.19 -23.36
C GLY A 290 26.11 -1.62 -23.48
N ALA A 291 26.05 -2.22 -24.66
CA ALA A 291 26.63 -3.55 -24.96
C ALA A 291 28.06 -3.45 -25.55
N GLY A 292 28.70 -2.29 -25.48
CA GLY A 292 30.08 -2.10 -25.93
C GLY A 292 31.06 -3.03 -25.20
N GLY A 293 31.80 -3.85 -25.94
CA GLY A 293 32.76 -4.81 -25.39
C GLY A 293 32.21 -6.20 -25.06
N ALA A 294 30.88 -6.39 -25.12
CA ALA A 294 30.26 -7.71 -24.96
C ALA A 294 30.03 -8.43 -26.32
N HIS A 295 29.99 -7.68 -27.43
CA HIS A 295 29.81 -8.23 -28.77
C HIS A 295 30.35 -7.28 -29.85
N ASP A 296 30.92 -7.83 -30.93
CA ASP A 296 31.52 -7.07 -32.05
C ASP A 296 30.48 -6.55 -33.09
N ALA A 297 29.20 -6.46 -32.70
CA ALA A 297 28.16 -5.97 -33.61
C ALA A 297 28.32 -4.44 -33.82
N PRO A 298 27.94 -3.90 -34.99
CA PRO A 298 27.99 -2.47 -35.23
C PRO A 298 27.03 -1.73 -34.29
N GLU A 299 27.41 -0.54 -33.87
CA GLU A 299 26.53 0.27 -33.02
C GLU A 299 25.35 0.82 -33.84
N MET A 300 24.16 0.70 -33.26
CA MET A 300 22.90 1.12 -33.84
C MET A 300 22.18 2.06 -32.87
N GLN A 301 21.58 3.12 -33.39
CA GLN A 301 20.77 4.03 -32.58
C GLN A 301 19.57 3.28 -31.97
N VAL A 302 19.31 3.53 -30.68
CA VAL A 302 18.22 2.89 -29.94
C VAL A 302 16.85 3.15 -30.58
N SER A 303 16.64 4.35 -31.13
CA SER A 303 15.42 4.72 -31.87
C SER A 303 15.16 3.84 -33.09
N GLY A 304 16.22 3.36 -33.75
CA GLY A 304 16.11 2.37 -34.83
C GLY A 304 15.61 1.02 -34.34
N ALA A 305 16.11 0.54 -33.19
CA ALA A 305 15.62 -0.70 -32.58
C ALA A 305 14.17 -0.58 -32.10
N VAL A 306 13.77 0.56 -31.54
CA VAL A 306 12.37 0.88 -31.19
C VAL A 306 11.50 0.82 -32.44
N ARG A 307 11.88 1.48 -33.54
CA ARG A 307 11.13 1.44 -34.81
C ARG A 307 10.95 0.01 -35.31
N ALA A 308 12.03 -0.77 -35.34
CA ALA A 308 11.99 -2.16 -35.80
C ALA A 308 11.07 -3.03 -34.94
N ALA A 309 11.17 -2.91 -33.61
CA ALA A 309 10.33 -3.67 -32.68
C ALA A 309 8.83 -3.32 -32.82
N PHE A 310 8.48 -2.04 -32.91
CA PHE A 310 7.08 -1.64 -33.15
C PHE A 310 6.59 -2.08 -34.52
N ARG A 311 7.43 -1.98 -35.57
CA ARG A 311 7.09 -2.45 -36.92
C ARG A 311 6.78 -3.95 -36.91
N THR A 312 7.58 -4.73 -36.20
CA THR A 312 7.38 -6.19 -36.06
C THR A 312 6.13 -6.51 -35.23
N ALA A 313 5.92 -5.83 -34.10
CA ALA A 313 4.73 -6.03 -33.27
C ALA A 313 3.44 -5.67 -34.02
N LEU A 314 3.40 -4.50 -34.67
CA LEU A 314 2.26 -4.07 -35.48
C LEU A 314 2.09 -4.93 -36.73
N GLY A 315 3.19 -5.41 -37.32
CA GLY A 315 3.19 -6.38 -38.40
C GLY A 315 2.53 -7.69 -38.00
N ALA A 316 2.83 -8.21 -36.81
CA ALA A 316 2.18 -9.42 -36.27
C ALA A 316 0.68 -9.22 -36.05
N VAL A 317 0.27 -8.06 -35.54
CA VAL A 317 -1.16 -7.70 -35.41
C VAL A 317 -1.83 -7.60 -36.78
N ALA A 318 -1.22 -6.87 -37.72
CA ALA A 318 -1.75 -6.64 -39.06
C ALA A 318 -1.81 -7.93 -39.90
N ALA A 319 -0.89 -8.87 -39.68
CA ALA A 319 -0.86 -10.16 -40.36
C ALA A 319 -1.83 -11.19 -39.78
N SER A 320 -2.38 -10.95 -38.58
CA SER A 320 -3.32 -11.87 -37.94
C SER A 320 -4.66 -11.87 -38.68
N GLU A 321 -4.95 -12.94 -39.40
CA GLU A 321 -6.23 -13.12 -40.11
C GLU A 321 -7.43 -13.25 -39.16
N ARG A 322 -7.20 -13.47 -37.86
CA ARG A 322 -8.26 -13.65 -36.85
C ARG A 322 -8.53 -12.41 -36.02
N PHE A 323 -7.71 -11.37 -36.13
CA PHE A 323 -7.91 -10.12 -35.41
C PHE A 323 -8.61 -9.09 -36.30
N ARG A 324 -9.72 -8.53 -35.82
CA ARG A 324 -10.48 -7.43 -36.45
C ARG A 324 -10.68 -6.26 -35.49
N GLY A 325 -9.94 -6.26 -34.38
CA GLY A 325 -10.02 -5.29 -33.31
C GLY A 325 -9.20 -4.02 -33.58
N LYS A 326 -8.98 -3.23 -32.51
CA LYS A 326 -8.18 -2.00 -32.56
C LYS A 326 -6.87 -2.19 -31.82
N ALA A 327 -5.75 -1.96 -32.51
CA ALA A 327 -4.44 -1.89 -31.85
C ALA A 327 -3.97 -0.44 -31.73
N LEU A 328 -3.61 -0.04 -30.53
CA LEU A 328 -3.21 1.30 -30.13
C LEU A 328 -1.72 1.33 -29.86
N VAL A 329 -0.99 2.23 -30.51
CA VAL A 329 0.38 2.57 -30.15
C VAL A 329 0.34 3.72 -29.15
N ARG A 330 0.60 3.43 -27.87
CA ARG A 330 0.79 4.51 -26.89
C ARG A 330 2.20 5.07 -27.06
N THR A 331 2.28 6.35 -27.41
CA THR A 331 3.57 7.00 -27.65
C THR A 331 4.42 7.10 -26.39
N VAL A 332 5.71 7.34 -26.59
CA VAL A 332 6.72 7.51 -25.54
C VAL A 332 6.27 8.56 -24.52
N THR A 333 6.54 8.28 -23.25
CA THR A 333 6.43 9.27 -22.18
C THR A 333 7.83 9.60 -21.68
N PRO A 334 8.16 10.89 -21.49
CA PRO A 334 9.48 11.31 -21.04
C PRO A 334 9.71 10.99 -19.56
N ALA A 335 10.97 10.86 -19.18
CA ALA A 335 11.42 11.03 -17.81
C ALA A 335 11.79 12.51 -17.57
N HIS A 336 11.57 13.02 -16.35
CA HIS A 336 11.80 14.43 -16.02
C HIS A 336 12.92 14.61 -14.97
N PHE A 337 14.07 13.99 -15.17
CA PHE A 337 15.22 14.25 -14.32
C PHE A 337 15.76 15.69 -14.49
N GLU A 338 16.16 16.27 -13.37
CA GLU A 338 16.80 17.58 -13.24
C GLU A 338 18.04 17.47 -12.36
N ASN A 339 19.06 18.29 -12.62
CA ASN A 339 20.32 18.34 -11.86
C ASN A 339 21.11 17.02 -11.84
N GLY A 340 20.90 16.17 -12.84
CA GLY A 340 21.53 14.87 -13.00
C GLY A 340 20.62 13.93 -13.77
N GLU A 341 21.13 12.74 -14.07
CA GLU A 341 20.39 11.62 -14.61
C GLU A 341 19.95 10.69 -13.49
N TRP A 342 19.18 9.65 -13.84
CA TRP A 342 18.74 8.61 -12.90
C TRP A 342 19.88 7.95 -12.10
N ASN A 343 21.10 7.92 -12.64
CA ASN A 343 22.29 7.32 -12.02
C ASN A 343 23.33 8.33 -11.50
N THR A 344 23.13 9.63 -11.69
CA THR A 344 24.08 10.68 -11.28
C THR A 344 23.50 11.67 -10.28
N GLY A 345 22.39 11.29 -9.62
CA GLY A 345 21.77 12.08 -8.55
C GLY A 345 20.68 13.06 -9.02
N GLY A 346 20.10 12.84 -10.21
CA GLY A 346 18.98 13.63 -10.71
C GLY A 346 17.69 13.46 -9.90
N ASP A 347 16.82 14.47 -9.93
CA ASP A 347 15.51 14.47 -9.24
C ASP A 347 14.41 15.17 -10.06
N CYS A 348 13.16 15.07 -9.62
CA CYS A 348 11.95 15.62 -10.25
C CYS A 348 11.00 16.17 -9.17
N VAL A 349 11.45 17.19 -8.45
CA VAL A 349 10.72 17.79 -7.32
C VAL A 349 9.75 18.91 -7.72
N ARG A 350 9.53 19.12 -9.02
CA ARG A 350 8.59 20.15 -9.48
C ARG A 350 7.18 19.85 -8.95
N THR A 351 6.44 20.91 -8.66
CA THR A 351 5.09 20.86 -8.08
C THR A 351 4.01 21.42 -9.01
N ARG A 352 4.41 21.86 -10.22
CA ARG A 352 3.51 22.37 -11.26
C ARG A 352 3.89 21.83 -12.64
N PRO A 353 2.94 21.81 -13.59
CA PRO A 353 3.21 21.58 -15.00
C PRO A 353 4.13 22.64 -15.60
N PHE A 354 4.81 22.28 -16.69
CA PHE A 354 5.38 23.25 -17.63
C PHE A 354 4.28 23.91 -18.46
N ARG A 355 4.51 25.17 -18.84
CA ARG A 355 3.75 25.80 -19.93
C ARG A 355 4.25 25.31 -21.29
N ARG A 356 3.39 25.34 -22.30
CA ARG A 356 3.80 25.06 -23.68
C ARG A 356 4.95 26.01 -24.06
N GLY A 357 6.06 25.46 -24.55
CA GLY A 357 7.26 26.21 -24.91
C GLY A 357 8.20 26.56 -23.75
N GLU A 358 7.87 26.22 -22.48
CA GLU A 358 8.76 26.45 -21.34
C GLU A 358 10.02 25.56 -21.39
N ARG A 359 9.90 24.37 -21.98
CA ARG A 359 11.00 23.43 -22.22
C ARG A 359 10.93 22.91 -23.65
N ALA A 360 12.09 22.85 -24.32
CA ALA A 360 12.20 22.18 -25.61
C ALA A 360 12.04 20.66 -25.44
N ARG A 361 11.39 20.02 -26.41
CA ARG A 361 11.26 18.55 -26.44
C ARG A 361 12.65 17.90 -26.44
N ASP A 362 12.80 16.90 -25.58
CA ASP A 362 14.01 16.09 -25.53
C ASP A 362 14.24 15.36 -26.86
N ALA A 363 15.48 15.33 -27.35
CA ALA A 363 15.80 14.77 -28.66
C ALA A 363 15.49 13.26 -28.73
N VAL A 364 15.76 12.52 -27.66
CA VAL A 364 15.52 11.07 -27.61
C VAL A 364 14.01 10.79 -27.58
N VAL A 365 13.25 11.59 -26.84
CA VAL A 365 11.78 11.53 -26.82
C VAL A 365 11.20 11.84 -28.21
N ALA A 366 11.73 12.85 -28.91
CA ALA A 366 11.33 13.15 -30.29
C ALA A 366 11.61 11.98 -31.24
N GLU A 367 12.80 11.39 -31.16
CA GLU A 367 13.19 10.25 -31.98
C GLU A 367 12.34 9.01 -31.71
N PHE A 368 12.06 8.69 -30.45
CA PHE A 368 11.25 7.53 -30.08
C PHE A 368 9.81 7.70 -30.52
N ARG A 369 9.23 8.89 -30.34
CA ARG A 369 7.89 9.19 -30.88
C ARG A 369 7.87 9.05 -32.39
N ALA A 370 8.87 9.60 -33.09
CA ALA A 370 8.98 9.47 -34.54
C ALA A 370 9.08 8.01 -34.99
N ALA A 371 9.92 7.21 -34.32
CA ALA A 371 10.05 5.77 -34.56
C ALA A 371 8.72 5.01 -34.41
N GLN A 372 7.95 5.30 -33.35
CA GLN A 372 6.63 4.70 -33.13
C GLN A 372 5.60 5.10 -34.19
N VAL A 373 5.58 6.39 -34.56
CA VAL A 373 4.66 6.93 -35.58
C VAL A 373 5.01 6.40 -36.98
N ASP A 374 6.29 6.32 -37.32
CA ASP A 374 6.75 5.78 -38.60
C ASP A 374 6.41 4.29 -38.72
N ALA A 375 6.70 3.49 -37.67
CA ALA A 375 6.34 2.08 -37.65
C ALA A 375 4.82 1.86 -37.81
N LEU A 376 3.99 2.72 -37.21
CA LEU A 376 2.54 2.70 -37.39
C LEU A 376 2.13 3.04 -38.83
N ARG A 377 2.72 4.08 -39.43
CA ARG A 377 2.44 4.48 -40.83
C ARG A 377 2.81 3.39 -41.82
N GLU A 378 3.97 2.76 -41.63
CA GLU A 378 4.46 1.67 -42.49
C GLU A 378 3.53 0.45 -42.48
N THR A 379 2.94 0.14 -41.33
CA THR A 379 2.11 -1.06 -41.15
C THR A 379 0.62 -0.82 -41.42
N ALA A 380 0.17 0.44 -41.37
CA ALA A 380 -1.24 0.81 -41.55
C ALA A 380 -1.86 0.30 -42.86
N ALA A 381 -1.14 0.41 -43.99
CA ALA A 381 -1.64 -0.02 -45.30
C ALA A 381 -1.88 -1.55 -45.36
N THR A 382 -1.01 -2.34 -44.74
CA THR A 382 -1.19 -3.80 -44.64
C THR A 382 -2.36 -4.15 -43.72
N SER A 383 -2.49 -3.44 -42.60
CA SER A 383 -3.56 -3.66 -41.63
C SER A 383 -4.96 -3.41 -42.20
N GLN A 384 -5.11 -2.35 -43.01
CA GLN A 384 -6.39 -2.03 -43.65
C GLN A 384 -6.90 -3.15 -44.57
N ARG A 385 -6.00 -3.89 -45.22
CA ARG A 385 -6.38 -5.04 -46.07
C ARG A 385 -6.91 -6.22 -45.25
N ASN A 386 -6.41 -6.40 -44.03
CA ASN A 386 -6.71 -7.55 -43.18
C ASN A 386 -7.76 -7.26 -42.11
N GLY A 387 -8.28 -6.02 -42.05
CA GLY A 387 -9.41 -5.62 -41.19
C GLY A 387 -9.06 -5.27 -39.75
N ALA A 388 -7.78 -5.27 -39.37
CA ALA A 388 -7.32 -4.74 -38.10
C ALA A 388 -7.17 -3.21 -38.17
N GLU A 389 -7.57 -2.50 -37.12
CA GLU A 389 -7.47 -1.04 -37.08
C GLU A 389 -6.29 -0.61 -36.20
N LEU A 390 -5.22 -0.08 -36.80
CA LEU A 390 -4.09 0.47 -36.05
C LEU A 390 -4.31 1.97 -35.82
N ARG A 391 -4.19 2.43 -34.57
CA ARG A 391 -4.31 3.85 -34.21
C ARG A 391 -3.16 4.31 -33.32
N LEU A 392 -2.91 5.60 -33.36
CA LEU A 392 -2.00 6.27 -32.45
C LEU A 392 -2.78 6.74 -31.21
N LEU A 393 -2.27 6.40 -30.03
CA LEU A 393 -2.66 7.01 -28.76
C LEU A 393 -1.53 7.95 -28.35
N ASP A 394 -1.54 9.16 -28.89
CA ASP A 394 -0.43 10.09 -28.69
C ASP A 394 -0.60 10.89 -27.40
N ILE A 395 0.27 10.57 -26.43
CA ILE A 395 0.29 11.18 -25.10
C ILE A 395 1.52 12.06 -24.89
N THR A 396 2.51 12.00 -25.78
CA THR A 396 3.86 12.52 -25.51
C THR A 396 3.84 14.00 -25.16
N GLU A 397 3.14 14.82 -25.95
CA GLU A 397 3.07 16.28 -25.70
C GLU A 397 2.41 16.61 -24.37
N ALA A 398 1.31 15.93 -24.03
CA ALA A 398 0.65 16.14 -22.75
C ALA A 398 1.56 15.75 -21.58
N MET A 399 2.26 14.62 -21.68
CA MET A 399 3.08 14.12 -20.57
C MET A 399 4.40 14.89 -20.42
N GLU A 400 4.98 15.42 -21.50
CA GLU A 400 6.14 16.35 -21.46
C GLU A 400 5.92 17.58 -20.61
N LEU A 401 4.67 17.99 -20.43
CA LEU A 401 4.33 19.16 -19.63
C LEU A 401 4.14 18.81 -18.15
N ARG A 402 4.33 17.56 -17.72
CA ARG A 402 3.93 17.08 -16.38
C ARG A 402 5.08 16.60 -15.49
N PRO A 403 6.18 17.36 -15.32
CA PRO A 403 7.25 16.96 -14.40
C PRO A 403 6.77 16.81 -12.94
N ASP A 404 5.65 17.44 -12.59
CA ASP A 404 5.01 17.39 -11.27
C ASP A 404 4.33 16.06 -10.94
N GLY A 405 4.00 15.27 -11.95
CA GLY A 405 3.24 14.03 -11.83
C GLY A 405 4.05 12.78 -11.48
N HIS A 406 5.37 12.89 -11.36
CA HIS A 406 6.24 11.75 -11.03
C HIS A 406 6.30 11.47 -9.52
N PRO A 407 6.51 10.21 -9.10
CA PRO A 407 6.73 9.87 -7.71
C PRO A 407 7.92 10.56 -7.07
N SER A 408 9.02 10.79 -7.80
CA SER A 408 10.30 11.19 -7.22
C SER A 408 10.66 10.18 -6.11
N ARG A 409 11.04 10.66 -4.92
CA ARG A 409 11.31 9.86 -3.72
C ARG A 409 10.05 9.39 -2.98
N TYR A 410 8.87 9.74 -3.47
CA TYR A 410 7.57 9.50 -2.82
C TYR A 410 6.86 8.25 -3.38
N GLY A 411 7.63 7.30 -3.93
CA GLY A 411 7.17 5.94 -4.26
C GLY A 411 7.52 4.90 -3.18
N HIS A 412 8.14 5.32 -2.07
CA HIS A 412 8.55 4.45 -0.98
C HIS A 412 8.63 5.24 0.34
N PRO A 413 8.72 4.57 1.50
CA PRO A 413 8.88 5.25 2.78
C PRO A 413 10.11 6.19 2.80
N PRO A 414 10.10 7.26 3.61
CA PRO A 414 11.27 8.13 3.79
C PRO A 414 12.51 7.33 4.22
N GLY A 415 13.59 7.42 3.44
CA GLY A 415 14.83 6.69 3.67
C GLY A 415 14.84 5.21 3.21
N GLY A 416 13.74 4.73 2.62
CA GLY A 416 13.68 3.41 2.01
C GLY A 416 14.25 3.39 0.60
N SER A 417 14.78 2.24 0.19
CA SER A 417 14.88 1.81 -1.20
C SER A 417 14.20 0.44 -1.32
N VAL A 418 13.53 0.18 -2.44
CA VAL A 418 13.13 -1.20 -2.79
C VAL A 418 14.34 -1.85 -3.46
N GLU A 419 14.63 -3.10 -3.13
CA GLU A 419 15.67 -3.87 -3.81
C GLU A 419 15.36 -3.89 -5.32
N GLY A 420 16.23 -3.26 -6.12
CA GLY A 420 16.02 -3.07 -7.57
C GLY A 420 15.19 -1.86 -7.99
N SER A 421 14.88 -0.90 -7.10
CA SER A 421 14.27 0.40 -7.43
C SER A 421 15.23 1.56 -7.20
N PHE A 422 15.11 2.60 -8.01
CA PHE A 422 15.81 3.87 -7.81
C PHE A 422 15.25 4.60 -6.59
N VAL A 423 16.11 5.32 -5.86
CA VAL A 423 15.75 6.19 -4.72
C VAL A 423 14.88 7.37 -5.17
N VAL A 424 14.92 7.69 -6.47
CA VAL A 424 14.16 8.77 -7.09
C VAL A 424 13.61 8.27 -8.42
N ASP A 425 12.29 8.20 -8.51
CA ASP A 425 11.58 7.76 -9.71
C ASP A 425 11.00 8.96 -10.47
N CYS A 426 11.68 9.35 -11.54
CA CYS A 426 11.24 10.38 -12.47
C CYS A 426 10.78 9.82 -13.81
N LEU A 427 10.45 8.52 -13.84
CA LEU A 427 10.03 7.79 -15.03
C LEU A 427 8.55 7.39 -14.94
N HIS A 428 8.15 6.75 -13.83
CA HIS A 428 6.77 6.32 -13.61
C HIS A 428 5.90 7.47 -13.12
N TRP A 429 4.60 7.25 -13.05
CA TRP A 429 3.61 8.28 -12.76
C TRP A 429 2.85 7.97 -11.48
N CYS A 430 2.59 9.01 -10.68
CA CYS A 430 1.71 8.94 -9.52
C CYS A 430 0.31 8.46 -9.93
N LEU A 431 -0.31 7.66 -9.06
CA LEU A 431 -1.70 7.24 -9.15
C LEU A 431 -2.46 7.68 -7.88
N PRO A 432 -3.61 8.38 -8.01
CA PRO A 432 -4.10 9.07 -9.21
C PRO A 432 -3.12 10.16 -9.69
N GLY A 433 -3.27 10.62 -10.94
CA GLY A 433 -2.36 11.62 -11.50
C GLY A 433 -2.51 11.85 -13.01
N PRO A 434 -1.56 12.56 -13.64
CA PRO A 434 -1.62 12.86 -15.09
C PRO A 434 -1.80 11.65 -16.00
N ILE A 435 -1.38 10.47 -15.55
CA ILE A 435 -1.54 9.20 -16.26
C ILE A 435 -3.01 8.82 -16.51
N ASP A 436 -3.95 9.33 -15.71
CA ASP A 436 -5.39 9.08 -15.88
C ASP A 436 -5.92 9.58 -17.24
N LEU A 437 -5.27 10.60 -17.82
CA LEU A 437 -5.52 11.09 -19.17
C LEU A 437 -5.40 9.98 -20.23
N TRP A 438 -4.54 9.00 -20.03
CA TRP A 438 -4.33 7.95 -21.03
C TRP A 438 -5.60 7.11 -21.22
N SER A 439 -6.37 6.94 -20.15
CA SER A 439 -7.68 6.27 -20.19
C SER A 439 -8.75 7.17 -20.85
N GLU A 440 -8.72 8.48 -20.61
CA GLU A 440 -9.61 9.46 -21.27
C GLU A 440 -9.48 9.44 -22.80
N LEU A 441 -8.26 9.21 -23.29
CA LEU A 441 -7.96 9.18 -24.72
C LEU A 441 -8.28 7.83 -25.40
N LEU A 442 -8.76 6.81 -24.66
CA LEU A 442 -9.14 5.53 -25.24
C LEU A 442 -10.37 5.68 -26.18
N PRO A 443 -10.47 4.88 -27.28
CA PRO A 443 -11.52 5.05 -28.28
C PRO A 443 -12.96 4.83 -27.80
N SER A 444 -13.14 4.13 -26.67
CA SER A 444 -14.44 3.77 -26.09
C SER A 444 -14.88 4.72 -24.96
N SER A 445 -14.09 5.76 -24.66
CA SER A 445 -14.44 6.77 -23.67
C SER A 445 -15.60 7.65 -24.21
N PRO A 446 -16.71 7.79 -23.48
CA PRO A 446 -17.90 8.44 -24.00
C PRO A 446 -17.66 9.94 -24.25
N LYS A 447 -17.91 10.38 -25.48
CA LYS A 447 -18.08 11.79 -25.81
C LYS A 447 -19.53 12.15 -25.51
N ARG A 448 -19.81 12.83 -24.38
CA ARG A 448 -21.19 13.28 -24.09
C ARG A 448 -21.70 14.18 -25.23
N PRO A 449 -22.84 13.88 -25.88
CA PRO A 449 -23.55 14.90 -26.62
C PRO A 449 -24.14 15.90 -25.61
N ALA A 450 -24.02 17.19 -25.91
CA ALA A 450 -24.61 18.28 -25.13
C ALA A 450 -26.15 18.26 -25.23
N ALA A 451 -26.82 17.27 -24.62
CA ALA A 451 -28.28 17.20 -24.54
C ALA A 451 -28.72 16.22 -23.44
N ALA A 452 -28.62 16.61 -22.17
CA ALA A 452 -29.28 15.88 -21.08
C ALA A 452 -29.64 16.80 -19.90
N ILE A 453 -30.40 17.88 -20.17
CA ILE A 453 -30.96 18.75 -19.12
C ILE A 453 -32.33 18.21 -18.60
N ALA A 454 -32.86 17.12 -19.16
CA ALA A 454 -34.20 16.64 -18.81
C ALA A 454 -34.28 15.79 -17.51
N ALA A 455 -33.20 15.10 -17.11
CA ALA A 455 -33.22 14.22 -15.94
C ALA A 455 -33.42 14.92 -14.57
N PRO A 456 -32.75 16.06 -14.26
CA PRO A 456 -32.93 16.71 -12.96
C PRO A 456 -34.34 17.33 -12.79
N ILE A 457 -35.00 17.71 -13.88
CA ILE A 457 -36.35 18.30 -13.84
C ILE A 457 -37.39 17.23 -13.48
N ILE A 458 -37.23 16.00 -13.96
CA ILE A 458 -38.13 14.88 -13.65
C ILE A 458 -37.99 14.46 -12.17
N VAL A 459 -36.77 14.45 -11.63
CA VAL A 459 -36.52 14.15 -10.21
C VAL A 459 -37.12 15.22 -9.29
N LEU A 460 -36.98 16.50 -9.65
CA LEU A 460 -37.59 17.61 -8.90
C LEU A 460 -39.13 17.56 -8.94
N LEU A 461 -39.73 17.20 -10.07
CA LEU A 461 -41.19 17.03 -10.19
C LEU A 461 -41.71 15.85 -9.36
N LEU A 462 -40.95 14.75 -9.28
CA LEU A 462 -41.30 13.58 -8.47
C LEU A 462 -41.19 13.86 -6.96
N LEU A 463 -40.16 14.60 -6.51
CA LEU A 463 -40.02 15.00 -5.11
C LEU A 463 -41.10 15.98 -4.65
N ALA A 464 -41.55 16.88 -5.54
CA ALA A 464 -42.67 17.78 -5.26
C ALA A 464 -44.00 17.04 -5.11
N LEU A 465 -44.22 15.97 -5.91
CA LEU A 465 -45.43 15.14 -5.83
C LEU A 465 -45.49 14.30 -4.54
N VAL A 466 -44.35 13.81 -4.03
CA VAL A 466 -44.27 13.07 -2.76
C VAL A 466 -44.56 14.00 -1.57
N SER A 467 -44.02 15.23 -1.60
CA SER A 467 -44.24 16.22 -0.54
C SER A 467 -45.70 16.70 -0.45
N LEU A 468 -46.45 16.66 -1.56
CA LEU A 468 -47.89 16.97 -1.58
C LEU A 468 -48.77 15.83 -1.09
N TYR A 469 -48.26 14.60 -1.07
CA TYR A 469 -48.98 13.41 -0.59
C TYR A 469 -48.95 13.30 0.95
N ASP A 470 -47.84 13.73 1.58
CA ASP A 470 -47.63 13.66 3.04
C ASP A 470 -48.50 14.64 3.85
N MET A 471 -48.97 15.73 3.23
CA MET A 471 -49.82 16.74 3.89
C MET A 471 -51.27 16.29 4.16
N ASN A 472 -51.70 15.13 3.62
CA ASN A 472 -53.08 14.65 3.76
C ASN A 472 -53.27 13.52 4.78
N PHE A 473 -52.21 13.05 5.46
CA PHE A 473 -52.32 11.91 6.37
C PHE A 473 -51.53 12.10 7.67
N SER A 474 -51.92 13.09 8.48
CA SER A 474 -51.55 13.08 9.90
C SER A 474 -52.63 13.73 10.78
N THR A 475 -53.71 13.00 11.00
CA THR A 475 -54.64 13.24 12.11
C THR A 475 -55.05 11.93 12.77
N THR A 476 -54.21 11.39 13.65
CA THR A 476 -54.71 10.61 14.80
C THR A 476 -53.68 10.54 15.92
N ARG A 477 -54.14 10.92 17.11
CA ARG A 477 -53.42 11.02 18.40
C ARG A 477 -52.98 9.67 18.95
N TYR A 478 -51.86 9.64 19.67
CA TYR A 478 -51.63 8.72 20.79
C TYR A 478 -51.09 9.49 22.01
N PRO A 479 -51.31 8.98 23.24
CA PRO A 479 -51.50 9.76 24.46
C PRO A 479 -50.21 10.04 25.26
N HIS A 480 -50.31 11.10 26.07
CA HIS A 480 -49.39 11.50 27.14
C HIS A 480 -49.21 10.42 28.22
N ILE A 481 -47.98 10.22 28.69
CA ILE A 481 -47.67 9.74 30.05
C ILE A 481 -46.58 10.65 30.65
N ASP A 482 -46.84 11.08 31.89
CA ASP A 482 -46.17 12.14 32.61
C ASP A 482 -44.77 11.81 33.16
N ARG A 483 -43.97 12.87 33.31
CA ARG A 483 -42.73 12.91 34.09
C ARG A 483 -43.01 12.75 35.58
N VAL A 484 -42.23 11.91 36.26
CA VAL A 484 -41.99 12.02 37.71
C VAL A 484 -40.50 12.12 37.94
N SER A 485 -40.12 13.18 38.66
CA SER A 485 -38.76 13.49 39.10
C SER A 485 -38.43 12.82 40.43
N SER A 486 -37.14 12.49 40.53
CA SER A 486 -36.23 12.56 41.69
C SER A 486 -36.41 11.66 42.93
N ALA A 487 -35.25 11.08 43.25
CA ALA A 487 -34.68 10.77 44.57
C ALA A 487 -35.22 9.54 45.31
N THR A 488 -34.34 8.59 45.63
CA THR A 488 -33.55 8.62 46.88
C THR A 488 -32.54 7.46 46.89
N SER A 489 -31.38 7.74 47.47
CA SER A 489 -30.33 6.81 47.86
C SER A 489 -30.81 5.66 48.75
N SER A 490 -30.32 4.45 48.53
CA SER A 490 -30.17 3.47 49.61
C SER A 490 -28.94 2.61 49.40
N SER A 491 -27.97 2.83 50.30
CA SER A 491 -26.90 1.90 50.65
C SER A 491 -27.47 0.55 51.09
N SER A 492 -26.88 -0.55 50.62
CA SER A 492 -27.01 -1.84 51.28
C SER A 492 -25.68 -2.60 51.20
N SER A 493 -24.90 -2.39 52.26
CA SER A 493 -24.10 -3.38 53.01
C SER A 493 -23.55 -4.60 52.28
N ALA A 494 -22.22 -4.66 52.28
CA ALA A 494 -21.41 -5.86 52.15
C ALA A 494 -21.75 -6.92 53.21
N SER A 495 -21.57 -8.18 52.82
CA SER A 495 -21.20 -9.30 53.70
C SER A 495 -20.07 -10.11 53.04
N PRO A 496 -18.91 -10.31 53.69
CA PRO A 496 -17.88 -11.31 53.33
C PRO A 496 -18.29 -12.70 53.91
N PRO A 497 -17.55 -13.82 53.80
CA PRO A 497 -16.18 -14.10 53.29
C PRO A 497 -16.20 -15.25 52.21
N ALA A 498 -15.13 -15.76 51.60
CA ALA A 498 -13.94 -16.38 52.19
C ALA A 498 -12.92 -16.78 51.11
N SER A 499 -11.68 -16.38 51.33
CA SER A 499 -10.50 -17.23 51.45
C SER A 499 -9.29 -16.42 51.01
N VAL A 500 -8.20 -16.58 51.75
CA VAL A 500 -6.85 -16.33 51.26
C VAL A 500 -6.64 -17.31 50.10
N GLY A 501 -7.19 -16.98 48.94
CA GLY A 501 -7.32 -17.86 47.79
C GLY A 501 -6.20 -17.57 46.81
N LYS A 502 -5.38 -18.59 46.54
CA LYS A 502 -4.26 -18.64 45.58
C LYS A 502 -4.19 -17.47 44.58
N ALA A 503 -3.01 -16.84 44.51
CA ALA A 503 -2.66 -15.93 43.42
C ALA A 503 -3.16 -16.48 42.08
N CYS A 504 -3.98 -15.70 41.37
CA CYS A 504 -4.59 -16.18 40.13
C CYS A 504 -3.50 -16.47 39.09
N ASN A 505 -3.53 -17.67 38.55
CA ASN A 505 -2.61 -18.05 37.50
C ASN A 505 -3.16 -17.64 36.13
N PHE A 506 -2.74 -16.48 35.64
CA PHE A 506 -3.18 -15.96 34.35
C PHE A 506 -2.65 -16.73 33.12
N THR A 507 -1.71 -17.66 33.31
CA THR A 507 -1.02 -18.37 32.22
C THR A 507 -1.83 -19.50 31.59
N ARG A 508 -2.86 -20.00 32.29
CA ARG A 508 -3.74 -21.08 31.83
C ARG A 508 -5.17 -20.61 31.82
N GLY A 509 -5.90 -21.02 30.79
CA GLY A 509 -7.25 -20.53 30.53
C GLY A 509 -7.74 -20.95 29.17
N GLU A 510 -8.80 -20.29 28.71
CA GLU A 510 -9.37 -20.49 27.40
C GLU A 510 -9.79 -19.16 26.76
N TRP A 511 -9.81 -19.12 25.43
CA TRP A 511 -10.40 -17.99 24.71
C TRP A 511 -11.91 -18.17 24.66
N VAL A 512 -12.64 -17.17 25.16
CA VAL A 512 -14.10 -17.12 25.14
C VAL A 512 -14.58 -15.97 24.24
N PRO A 513 -15.75 -16.10 23.61
CA PRO A 513 -16.37 -14.99 22.89
C PRO A 513 -16.54 -13.78 23.79
N ASP A 514 -16.34 -12.61 23.21
CA ASP A 514 -16.45 -11.33 23.87
C ASP A 514 -17.29 -10.40 22.98
N ASP A 515 -18.49 -10.07 23.45
CA ASP A 515 -19.45 -9.24 22.71
C ASP A 515 -19.14 -7.74 22.81
N GLU A 516 -18.17 -7.35 23.63
CA GLU A 516 -17.74 -5.96 23.73
C GLU A 516 -16.93 -5.52 22.49
N VAL A 517 -16.99 -4.22 22.20
CA VAL A 517 -16.20 -3.62 21.13
C VAL A 517 -14.69 -3.73 21.44
N PRO A 518 -13.83 -3.89 20.42
CA PRO A 518 -12.40 -3.92 20.64
C PRO A 518 -11.91 -2.62 21.29
N TYR A 519 -10.81 -2.71 22.05
CA TYR A 519 -10.26 -1.57 22.77
C TYR A 519 -9.97 -0.37 21.88
N TYR A 520 -9.62 -0.59 20.62
CA TYR A 520 -9.39 0.42 19.60
C TYR A 520 -9.64 -0.21 18.23
N THR A 521 -9.62 0.61 17.17
CA THR A 521 -9.71 0.17 15.77
C THR A 521 -8.58 0.83 14.97
N ASN A 522 -8.48 0.48 13.69
CA ASN A 522 -7.59 1.16 12.74
C ASN A 522 -7.90 2.66 12.58
N LEU A 523 -9.11 3.11 12.93
CA LEU A 523 -9.50 4.51 12.86
C LEU A 523 -9.21 5.27 14.16
N THR A 524 -9.21 4.58 15.31
CA THR A 524 -9.05 5.23 16.61
C THR A 524 -7.61 5.19 17.14
N CYS A 525 -6.75 4.32 16.63
CA CYS A 525 -5.32 4.34 16.94
C CYS A 525 -4.47 4.65 15.70
N PRO A 526 -3.86 5.85 15.61
CA PRO A 526 -3.00 6.21 14.48
C PRO A 526 -1.60 5.57 14.54
N LEU A 527 -1.29 4.82 15.60
CA LEU A 527 0.06 4.30 15.88
C LEU A 527 0.29 2.88 15.34
N ILE A 528 -0.75 2.27 14.74
CA ILE A 528 -0.67 0.91 14.16
C ILE A 528 0.20 0.93 12.92
N ASP A 529 1.23 0.09 12.89
CA ASP A 529 2.04 -0.09 11.69
C ASP A 529 1.25 -0.89 10.64
N ASP A 530 1.38 -0.54 9.35
CA ASP A 530 0.57 -1.10 8.27
C ASP A 530 0.60 -2.65 8.21
N HIS A 531 1.77 -3.27 8.37
CA HIS A 531 1.92 -4.73 8.40
C HIS A 531 1.15 -5.44 9.53
N GLN A 532 0.59 -4.70 10.48
CA GLN A 532 -0.23 -5.21 11.59
C GLN A 532 -1.70 -4.74 11.46
N ASN A 533 -2.01 -3.88 10.49
CA ASN A 533 -3.32 -3.23 10.35
C ASN A 533 -4.31 -4.05 9.53
N CYS A 534 -4.73 -5.18 10.08
CA CYS A 534 -5.57 -6.16 9.38
C CYS A 534 -6.96 -5.61 9.01
N MET A 535 -7.50 -4.70 9.81
CA MET A 535 -8.76 -4.01 9.49
C MET A 535 -8.59 -3.11 8.26
N LYS A 536 -7.49 -2.36 8.16
CA LYS A 536 -7.19 -1.49 7.00
C LYS A 536 -7.03 -2.28 5.71
N PHE A 537 -6.37 -3.43 5.77
CA PHE A 537 -6.09 -4.26 4.59
C PHE A 537 -7.17 -5.32 4.30
N GLY A 538 -8.36 -5.15 4.88
CA GLY A 538 -9.54 -5.91 4.46
C GLY A 538 -9.54 -7.38 4.86
N LYS A 539 -9.00 -7.71 6.04
CA LYS A 539 -9.11 -9.08 6.57
C LYS A 539 -10.59 -9.51 6.61
N PRO A 540 -11.01 -10.58 5.91
CA PRO A 540 -12.43 -10.86 5.64
C PRO A 540 -13.31 -11.07 6.87
N SER A 541 -12.73 -11.55 7.97
CA SER A 541 -13.42 -11.73 9.24
C SER A 541 -12.75 -10.90 10.31
N LEU A 542 -13.55 -10.11 11.04
CA LEU A 542 -13.14 -9.41 12.25
C LEU A 542 -13.50 -10.18 13.52
N GLU A 543 -13.96 -11.44 13.41
CA GLU A 543 -14.29 -12.27 14.57
C GLU A 543 -13.07 -12.50 15.47
N PHE A 544 -11.85 -12.43 14.93
CA PHE A 544 -10.62 -12.60 15.72
C PHE A 544 -10.44 -11.52 16.81
N VAL A 545 -11.10 -10.36 16.72
CA VAL A 545 -11.05 -9.33 17.79
C VAL A 545 -12.13 -9.52 18.86
N ARG A 546 -13.05 -10.47 18.67
CA ARG A 546 -14.18 -10.77 19.58
C ARG A 546 -13.88 -11.92 20.53
N TRP A 547 -12.63 -12.05 20.93
CA TRP A 547 -12.18 -13.12 21.82
C TRP A 547 -11.40 -12.53 22.97
N ARG A 548 -11.70 -13.04 24.16
CA ARG A 548 -11.01 -12.68 25.39
C ARG A 548 -10.44 -13.91 26.08
N TRP A 549 -9.26 -13.75 26.67
CA TRP A 549 -8.68 -14.79 27.49
C TRP A 549 -9.36 -14.82 28.85
N ARG A 550 -9.87 -15.99 29.22
CA ARG A 550 -10.41 -16.27 30.55
C ARG A 550 -9.48 -17.23 31.28
N PRO A 551 -8.70 -16.73 32.25
CA PRO A 551 -7.86 -17.57 33.11
C PRO A 551 -8.65 -18.60 33.90
N ASP A 552 -7.97 -19.68 34.28
CA ASP A 552 -8.53 -20.69 35.17
C ASP A 552 -8.65 -20.15 36.61
N GLY A 553 -9.88 -20.11 37.12
CA GLY A 553 -10.14 -19.82 38.53
C GLY A 553 -10.15 -18.34 38.93
N CYS A 554 -10.07 -17.40 37.98
CA CYS A 554 -10.37 -15.99 38.23
C CYS A 554 -10.80 -15.24 36.96
N ASP A 555 -11.36 -14.05 37.17
CA ASP A 555 -11.65 -13.11 36.09
C ASP A 555 -10.45 -12.19 35.85
N LEU A 556 -10.04 -12.08 34.59
CA LEU A 556 -9.04 -11.10 34.15
C LEU A 556 -9.72 -9.74 33.94
N PRO A 557 -9.41 -8.68 34.70
CA PRO A 557 -10.00 -7.35 34.48
C PRO A 557 -9.62 -6.77 33.12
N ARG A 558 -10.50 -5.97 32.50
CA ARG A 558 -10.18 -5.31 31.22
C ARG A 558 -9.04 -4.32 31.40
N PHE A 559 -8.29 -4.10 30.31
CA PHE A 559 -7.31 -3.03 30.28
C PHE A 559 -8.00 -1.68 30.49
N ASN A 560 -7.48 -0.89 31.42
CA ASN A 560 -7.94 0.47 31.67
C ASN A 560 -6.75 1.42 31.51
N ALA A 561 -6.79 2.23 30.45
CA ALA A 561 -5.69 3.11 30.05
C ALA A 561 -5.36 4.17 31.11
N GLU A 562 -6.37 4.81 31.68
CA GLU A 562 -6.23 5.80 32.76
C GLU A 562 -5.52 5.18 33.97
N ARG A 563 -6.02 4.04 34.48
CA ARG A 563 -5.40 3.34 35.61
C ARG A 563 -3.98 2.88 35.30
N PHE A 564 -3.69 2.48 34.07
CA PHE A 564 -2.33 2.12 33.67
C PHE A 564 -1.41 3.35 33.70
N LEU A 565 -1.81 4.45 33.06
CA LEU A 565 -1.01 5.68 33.02
C LEU A 565 -0.81 6.28 34.42
N GLU A 566 -1.82 6.24 35.28
CA GLU A 566 -1.66 6.62 36.69
C GLU A 566 -0.72 5.70 37.44
N ALA A 567 -0.79 4.38 37.19
CA ALA A 567 0.14 3.43 37.81
C ALA A 567 1.60 3.62 37.35
N MET A 568 1.79 4.17 36.15
CA MET A 568 3.07 4.45 35.52
C MET A 568 3.54 5.91 35.69
N ARG A 569 2.81 6.72 36.45
CA ARG A 569 3.14 8.14 36.67
C ARG A 569 4.55 8.30 37.24
N GLY A 570 5.37 9.11 36.58
CA GLY A 570 6.76 9.38 36.95
C GLY A 570 7.72 8.19 36.73
N LYS A 571 7.31 7.17 35.98
CA LYS A 571 8.09 5.95 35.75
C LYS A 571 8.57 5.84 34.31
N SER A 572 9.30 4.77 34.03
CA SER A 572 9.84 4.48 32.72
C SER A 572 9.86 2.97 32.42
N MET A 573 9.58 2.60 31.18
CA MET A 573 9.51 1.22 30.71
C MET A 573 10.31 1.02 29.43
N ALA A 574 11.14 -0.02 29.36
CA ALA A 574 11.91 -0.36 28.17
C ALA A 574 11.45 -1.70 27.59
N PHE A 575 11.11 -1.73 26.31
CA PHE A 575 10.95 -2.95 25.51
C PHE A 575 12.27 -3.24 24.80
N VAL A 576 12.86 -4.40 25.05
CA VAL A 576 14.11 -4.84 24.43
C VAL A 576 13.86 -6.14 23.70
N GLY A 577 14.10 -6.16 22.39
CA GLY A 577 13.89 -7.38 21.61
C GLY A 577 13.79 -7.20 20.10
N ASP A 578 13.06 -8.13 19.50
CA ASP A 578 12.82 -8.25 18.06
C ASP A 578 11.54 -7.52 17.60
N SER A 579 11.07 -7.83 16.39
CA SER A 579 9.85 -7.26 15.81
C SER A 579 8.58 -7.57 16.62
N LEU A 580 8.54 -8.65 17.38
CA LEU A 580 7.42 -8.94 18.28
C LEU A 580 7.48 -8.10 19.55
N ALA A 581 8.67 -7.63 19.98
CA ALA A 581 8.78 -6.63 21.04
C ALA A 581 8.17 -5.30 20.58
N ARG A 582 8.45 -4.89 19.33
CA ARG A 582 7.83 -3.73 18.68
C ARG A 582 6.32 -3.90 18.56
N ASN A 583 5.84 -5.06 18.12
CA ASN A 583 4.40 -5.35 18.02
C ASN A 583 3.69 -5.25 19.38
N HIS A 584 4.32 -5.74 20.47
CA HIS A 584 3.81 -5.57 21.84
C HIS A 584 3.74 -4.10 22.25
N LEU A 585 4.81 -3.34 22.02
CA LEU A 585 4.83 -1.91 22.30
C LEU A 585 3.71 -1.18 21.56
N LYS A 586 3.54 -1.45 20.26
CA LYS A 586 2.51 -0.80 19.43
C LYS A 586 1.10 -1.10 19.94
N SER A 587 0.81 -2.33 20.33
CA SER A 587 -0.44 -2.70 21.02
C SER A 587 -0.65 -1.86 22.27
N LEU A 588 0.37 -1.77 23.15
CA LEU A 588 0.27 -0.96 24.37
C LEU A 588 0.04 0.52 24.07
N LEU A 589 0.77 1.10 23.11
CA LEU A 589 0.55 2.50 22.72
C LEU A 589 -0.88 2.75 22.20
N CYS A 590 -1.45 1.79 21.46
CA CYS A 590 -2.84 1.88 21.02
C CYS A 590 -3.85 1.73 22.16
N LEU A 591 -3.62 0.83 23.11
CA LEU A 591 -4.44 0.73 24.31
C LEU A 591 -4.44 2.04 25.10
N LEU A 592 -3.28 2.70 25.22
CA LEU A 592 -3.13 3.97 25.93
C LEU A 592 -3.69 5.17 25.16
N SER A 593 -3.74 5.09 23.82
CA SER A 593 -4.31 6.16 22.96
C SER A 593 -5.76 6.52 23.25
N LYS A 594 -6.49 5.63 23.94
CA LYS A 594 -7.83 5.88 24.48
C LYS A 594 -7.86 7.01 25.51
N GLU A 595 -6.75 7.24 26.21
CA GLU A 595 -6.61 8.25 27.25
C GLU A 595 -5.64 9.37 26.81
N ALA A 596 -4.47 9.01 26.29
CA ALA A 596 -3.46 9.98 25.88
C ALA A 596 -2.63 9.46 24.71
N LEU A 597 -2.19 10.36 23.83
CA LEU A 597 -1.20 10.05 22.80
C LEU A 597 0.20 10.43 23.30
N PRO A 598 1.22 9.56 23.08
CA PRO A 598 2.59 9.91 23.39
C PRO A 598 3.19 10.86 22.36
N VAL A 599 4.24 11.58 22.75
CA VAL A 599 5.15 12.29 21.85
C VAL A 599 6.40 11.45 21.67
N GLU A 600 6.82 11.18 20.43
CA GLU A 600 8.12 10.55 20.18
C GLU A 600 9.24 11.57 20.45
N THR A 601 10.16 11.26 21.37
CA THR A 601 11.21 12.18 21.84
C THR A 601 12.59 11.67 21.46
N GLY A 602 13.37 12.44 20.70
CA GLY A 602 14.76 12.11 20.37
C GLY A 602 15.23 12.83 19.10
N THR A 603 16.34 13.58 19.18
CA THR A 603 16.81 14.48 18.11
C THR A 603 17.73 13.82 17.09
N SER A 604 18.10 12.54 17.25
CA SER A 604 18.79 11.74 16.23
C SER A 604 18.59 10.26 16.55
N PRO A 605 17.93 9.46 15.70
CA PRO A 605 17.86 8.02 15.93
C PRO A 605 19.28 7.45 15.85
N GLU A 606 19.72 6.76 16.90
CA GLU A 606 20.82 5.81 16.76
C GLU A 606 20.40 4.82 15.66
N VAL A 607 21.18 4.70 14.59
CA VAL A 607 20.87 3.82 13.46
C VAL A 607 21.85 2.66 13.43
N ASP A 608 21.37 1.46 13.09
CA ASP A 608 22.28 0.35 12.81
C ASP A 608 22.93 0.49 11.42
N VAL A 609 23.77 -0.48 11.07
CA VAL A 609 24.45 -0.57 9.77
C VAL A 609 23.48 -0.63 8.58
N THR A 610 22.19 -0.89 8.80
CA THR A 610 21.14 -0.89 7.78
C THR A 610 20.38 0.44 7.70
N GLY A 611 20.80 1.45 8.47
CA GLY A 611 20.15 2.76 8.54
C GLY A 611 18.85 2.77 9.36
N ARG A 612 18.51 1.67 10.05
CA ARG A 612 17.27 1.56 10.83
C ARG A 612 17.47 2.10 12.24
N ALA A 613 16.52 2.89 12.73
CA ALA A 613 16.52 3.38 14.10
C ALA A 613 16.53 2.20 15.09
N VAL A 614 17.59 2.08 15.88
CA VAL A 614 17.74 1.03 16.90
C VAL A 614 17.09 1.41 18.23
N ARG A 615 16.70 2.67 18.40
CA ARG A 615 16.01 3.14 19.59
C ARG A 615 14.92 4.15 19.25
N ARG A 616 13.78 4.03 19.93
CA ARG A 616 12.67 5.00 19.90
C ARG A 616 12.15 5.24 21.31
N ASP A 617 11.97 6.50 21.69
CA ASP A 617 11.44 6.87 23.00
C ASP A 617 10.10 7.61 22.83
N TYR A 618 9.11 7.23 23.62
CA TYR A 618 7.74 7.76 23.62
C TYR A 618 7.43 8.34 25.00
N HIS A 619 7.01 9.59 25.06
CA HIS A 619 6.79 10.31 26.31
C HIS A 619 5.33 10.78 26.48
N TYR A 620 4.74 10.45 27.62
CA TYR A 620 3.42 10.92 28.06
C TYR A 620 3.60 12.07 29.05
N GLY A 621 3.64 13.30 28.54
CA GLY A 621 3.98 14.50 29.32
C GLY A 621 3.16 14.68 30.61
N ASN A 622 1.83 14.53 30.53
CA ASN A 622 0.93 14.70 31.67
C ASN A 622 1.12 13.65 32.78
N HIS A 623 1.76 12.51 32.47
CA HIS A 623 2.02 11.44 33.43
C HIS A 623 3.51 11.36 33.80
N GLY A 624 4.39 12.11 33.13
CA GLY A 624 5.84 11.94 33.30
C GLY A 624 6.28 10.48 33.03
N PHE A 625 5.59 9.78 32.14
CA PHE A 625 5.83 8.38 31.83
C PHE A 625 6.56 8.25 30.49
N THR A 626 7.64 7.47 30.45
CA THR A 626 8.42 7.22 29.23
C THR A 626 8.45 5.74 28.88
N ILE A 627 8.17 5.42 27.62
CA ILE A 627 8.31 4.07 27.08
C ILE A 627 9.36 4.08 25.97
N SER A 628 10.32 3.17 26.03
CA SER A 628 11.39 3.06 25.02
C SER A 628 11.38 1.71 24.33
N LEU A 629 11.65 1.69 23.04
CA LEU A 629 11.97 0.49 22.26
C LEU A 629 13.47 0.44 22.01
N PHE A 630 14.10 -0.69 22.31
CA PHE A 630 15.46 -1.03 21.92
C PHE A 630 15.42 -2.23 20.95
N TRP A 631 15.84 -2.00 19.72
CA TRP A 631 16.00 -3.04 18.71
C TRP A 631 17.24 -3.88 19.02
N SER A 632 17.03 -5.04 19.61
CA SER A 632 18.07 -6.02 19.92
C SER A 632 17.49 -7.42 19.75
N PRO A 633 17.36 -7.90 18.50
CA PRO A 633 16.60 -9.11 18.20
C PRO A 633 17.17 -10.39 18.85
N PHE A 634 18.45 -10.37 19.23
CA PHE A 634 19.14 -11.45 19.90
C PHE A 634 19.44 -11.16 21.38
N LEU A 635 19.14 -9.95 21.90
CA LEU A 635 19.50 -9.44 23.23
C LEU A 635 21.01 -9.33 23.54
N VAL A 636 21.84 -10.12 22.87
CA VAL A 636 23.30 -10.12 22.96
C VAL A 636 23.95 -9.39 21.80
N LYS A 637 25.23 -9.05 21.95
CA LYS A 637 26.03 -8.46 20.87
C LYS A 637 25.95 -9.37 19.64
N ALA A 638 25.45 -8.82 18.55
CA ALA A 638 25.23 -9.51 17.30
C ALA A 638 25.73 -8.65 16.14
N ASN A 639 26.59 -9.23 15.31
CA ASN A 639 27.14 -8.56 14.14
C ASN A 639 26.72 -9.31 12.87
N LEU A 640 26.30 -8.60 11.84
CA LEU A 640 26.08 -9.20 10.53
C LEU A 640 27.44 -9.52 9.92
N SER A 641 27.85 -10.80 9.99
CA SER A 641 29.17 -11.24 9.54
C SER A 641 29.22 -11.54 8.05
N ASN A 642 28.09 -11.87 7.44
CA ASN A 642 27.95 -11.98 6.00
C ASN A 642 26.57 -11.47 5.56
N ALA A 643 26.53 -10.30 4.93
CA ALA A 643 25.29 -9.68 4.46
C ALA A 643 24.62 -10.48 3.33
N THR A 644 25.40 -11.05 2.41
CA THR A 644 24.90 -11.82 1.27
C THR A 644 24.18 -13.09 1.72
N LEU A 645 24.68 -13.75 2.76
CA LEU A 645 24.07 -14.97 3.32
C LEU A 645 23.09 -14.69 4.47
N GLY A 646 22.95 -13.42 4.87
CA GLY A 646 22.18 -13.04 6.06
C GLY A 646 22.71 -13.70 7.35
N GLN A 647 24.02 -13.97 7.44
CA GLN A 647 24.65 -14.68 8.55
C GLN A 647 25.12 -13.74 9.67
N TRP A 648 24.87 -14.14 10.91
CA TRP A 648 25.16 -13.37 12.12
C TRP A 648 26.22 -14.02 13.00
N ASP A 649 27.05 -13.21 13.63
CA ASP A 649 27.94 -13.61 14.70
C ASP A 649 27.31 -13.19 16.04
N LEU A 650 26.84 -14.16 16.81
CA LEU A 650 26.20 -13.94 18.11
C LEU A 650 27.19 -14.18 19.24
N HIS A 651 27.52 -13.15 20.00
CA HIS A 651 28.39 -13.25 21.17
C HIS A 651 27.55 -13.60 22.40
N LEU A 652 27.35 -14.90 22.65
CA LEU A 652 26.38 -15.41 23.64
C LEU A 652 26.72 -15.03 25.08
N ASP A 653 27.94 -14.57 25.35
CA ASP A 653 28.47 -14.14 26.65
C ASP A 653 28.47 -12.61 26.84
N THR A 654 28.05 -11.85 25.83
CA THR A 654 28.15 -10.38 25.83
C THR A 654 26.78 -9.75 25.57
N ALA A 655 26.24 -9.00 26.53
CA ALA A 655 24.99 -8.24 26.33
C ALA A 655 25.15 -7.17 25.24
N ASP A 656 24.09 -6.88 24.50
CA ASP A 656 24.09 -5.85 23.47
C ASP A 656 24.19 -4.45 24.11
N ALA A 657 25.25 -3.71 23.76
CA ALA A 657 25.52 -2.39 24.31
C ALA A 657 24.39 -1.39 24.05
N ARG A 658 23.62 -1.54 22.95
CA ARG A 658 22.54 -0.63 22.56
C ARG A 658 21.49 -0.46 23.65
N TRP A 659 21.12 -1.54 24.34
CA TRP A 659 20.21 -1.46 25.48
C TRP A 659 20.97 -1.46 26.81
N ALA A 660 22.04 -2.25 26.93
CA ALA A 660 22.72 -2.45 28.22
C ALA A 660 23.30 -1.14 28.78
N ALA A 661 23.77 -0.23 27.92
CA ALA A 661 24.29 1.07 28.34
C ALA A 661 23.22 2.02 28.91
N HIS A 662 21.94 1.77 28.61
CA HIS A 662 20.85 2.70 28.90
C HIS A 662 19.89 2.19 29.97
N ILE A 663 19.88 0.89 30.26
CA ILE A 663 18.77 0.26 30.96
C ILE A 663 18.68 0.60 32.46
N ALA A 664 19.79 1.06 33.06
CA ALA A 664 19.87 1.40 34.49
C ALA A 664 18.90 2.51 34.91
N LYS A 665 18.44 3.36 33.97
CA LYS A 665 17.50 4.46 34.24
C LYS A 665 16.02 4.05 34.19
N PHE A 666 15.72 2.81 33.83
CA PHE A 666 14.34 2.35 33.66
C PHE A 666 13.78 1.70 34.93
N ASP A 667 12.48 1.84 35.16
CA ASP A 667 11.78 1.15 36.28
C ASP A 667 11.34 -0.26 35.89
N TYR A 668 10.98 -0.44 34.62
CA TYR A 668 10.50 -1.70 34.07
C TYR A 668 11.26 -2.06 32.79
N ILE A 669 11.69 -3.30 32.66
CA ILE A 669 12.36 -3.81 31.46
C ILE A 669 11.59 -5.02 30.95
N VAL A 670 11.07 -4.98 29.73
CA VAL A 670 10.39 -6.10 29.07
C VAL A 670 11.34 -6.69 28.04
N LEU A 671 11.87 -7.88 28.32
CA LEU A 671 12.76 -8.64 27.44
C LEU A 671 11.97 -9.64 26.60
N SER A 672 12.23 -9.70 25.30
CA SER A 672 11.66 -10.74 24.43
C SER A 672 12.49 -10.98 23.18
N GLY A 673 12.42 -12.20 22.62
CA GLY A 673 13.08 -12.53 21.35
C GLY A 673 13.31 -14.03 21.21
N THR A 674 13.01 -14.60 20.05
CA THR A 674 13.24 -16.03 19.76
C THR A 674 13.38 -16.30 18.27
N ASN A 675 12.53 -15.69 17.44
CA ASN A 675 12.42 -16.07 16.02
C ASN A 675 13.66 -15.70 15.21
N TRP A 676 14.38 -14.64 15.59
CA TRP A 676 15.62 -14.25 14.94
C TRP A 676 16.74 -15.28 15.10
N PHE A 677 16.73 -16.11 16.15
CA PHE A 677 17.73 -17.16 16.38
C PHE A 677 17.68 -18.30 15.34
N LEU A 678 16.63 -18.34 14.51
CA LEU A 678 16.54 -19.24 13.36
C LEU A 678 17.40 -18.77 12.17
N ARG A 679 17.84 -17.51 12.14
CA ARG A 679 18.71 -16.99 11.06
C ARG A 679 20.08 -17.65 11.10
N PRO A 680 20.73 -17.89 9.95
CA PRO A 680 22.12 -18.38 9.87
C PRO A 680 23.02 -17.68 10.89
N SER A 681 23.57 -18.41 11.86
CA SER A 681 24.31 -17.82 12.98
C SER A 681 25.51 -18.65 13.43
N VAL A 682 26.64 -17.97 13.68
CA VAL A 682 27.81 -18.51 14.38
C VAL A 682 27.80 -17.99 15.82
N TYR A 683 27.93 -18.91 16.77
CA TYR A 683 27.93 -18.61 18.19
C TYR A 683 29.36 -18.40 18.68
N ARG A 684 29.58 -17.31 19.41
CA ARG A 684 30.88 -16.92 19.96
C ARG A 684 30.82 -16.75 21.47
N GLU A 685 31.88 -17.20 22.14
CA GLU A 685 32.15 -16.94 23.57
C GLU A 685 33.65 -16.64 23.72
N GLY A 686 34.02 -15.62 24.49
CA GLY A 686 35.41 -15.16 24.62
C GLY A 686 36.06 -14.79 23.29
N GLY A 687 35.26 -14.38 22.30
CA GLY A 687 35.70 -14.09 20.92
C GLY A 687 35.93 -15.32 20.03
N ARG A 688 35.87 -16.55 20.56
CA ARG A 688 36.08 -17.80 19.80
C ARG A 688 34.74 -18.37 19.35
N ALA A 689 34.71 -18.98 18.16
CA ALA A 689 33.53 -19.72 17.70
C ALA A 689 33.37 -21.00 18.54
N VAL A 690 32.21 -21.14 19.18
CA VAL A 690 31.86 -22.32 20.01
C VAL A 690 30.83 -23.22 19.34
N GLY A 691 30.20 -22.74 18.28
CA GLY A 691 29.34 -23.53 17.42
C GLY A 691 28.58 -22.67 16.42
N ARG A 692 27.61 -23.28 15.72
CA ARG A 692 26.74 -22.61 14.75
C ARG A 692 25.35 -23.22 14.76
N ASN A 693 24.34 -22.55 14.21
CA ASN A 693 23.11 -23.25 13.82
C ASN A 693 23.25 -23.92 12.45
N GLY A 694 22.36 -24.88 12.16
CA GLY A 694 22.39 -25.66 10.92
C GLY A 694 22.19 -24.85 9.64
N ALA A 695 21.64 -23.63 9.73
CA ALA A 695 21.41 -22.73 8.60
C ALA A 695 22.65 -21.88 8.24
N ALA A 696 23.68 -21.82 9.08
CA ALA A 696 24.92 -21.09 8.80
C ALA A 696 25.78 -21.83 7.74
N ALA A 697 26.36 -21.07 6.81
CA ALA A 697 27.36 -21.62 5.88
C ALA A 697 28.60 -22.07 6.65
N ASP A 698 29.36 -23.02 6.08
CA ASP A 698 30.52 -23.63 6.75
C ASP A 698 31.57 -22.59 7.17
N ALA A 699 31.51 -22.18 8.43
CA ALA A 699 32.49 -21.35 9.11
C ALA A 699 33.66 -22.20 9.63
N GLY A 700 34.20 -23.10 8.78
CA GLY A 700 35.24 -24.06 9.14
C GLY A 700 34.78 -25.18 10.10
N ASN A 701 35.64 -25.64 11.01
CA ASN A 701 35.42 -26.75 11.97
C ASN A 701 34.40 -26.46 13.11
N SER A 702 33.41 -25.60 12.87
CA SER A 702 32.45 -25.19 13.92
C SER A 702 31.34 -26.22 14.11
N THR A 703 31.19 -26.75 15.33
CA THR A 703 30.15 -27.74 15.69
C THR A 703 28.75 -27.14 15.58
N GLU A 704 27.81 -27.88 14.99
CA GLU A 704 26.40 -27.50 14.99
C GLU A 704 25.80 -27.62 16.40
N LEU A 705 25.09 -26.59 16.86
CA LEU A 705 24.45 -26.51 18.16
C LEU A 705 22.95 -26.18 18.01
N PRO A 706 22.07 -26.83 18.81
CA PRO A 706 20.64 -26.53 18.77
C PRO A 706 20.34 -25.07 19.12
N VAL A 707 19.45 -24.45 18.36
CA VAL A 707 19.03 -23.04 18.57
C VAL A 707 18.54 -22.74 20.00
N PRO A 708 17.77 -23.61 20.70
CA PRO A 708 17.35 -23.35 22.08
C PRO A 708 18.51 -23.12 23.05
N ARG A 709 19.70 -23.69 22.78
CA ARG A 709 20.91 -23.45 23.58
C ARG A 709 21.35 -21.99 23.47
N ALA A 710 21.34 -21.44 22.26
CA ALA A 710 21.68 -20.03 22.02
C ALA A 710 20.65 -19.08 22.63
N VAL A 711 19.35 -19.42 22.54
CA VAL A 711 18.27 -18.68 23.22
C VAL A 711 18.52 -18.65 24.74
N ARG A 712 18.74 -19.82 25.38
CA ARG A 712 19.03 -19.88 26.83
C ARG A 712 20.24 -19.03 27.20
N ALA A 713 21.33 -19.15 26.45
CA ALA A 713 22.56 -18.41 26.72
C ALA A 713 22.36 -16.89 26.58
N ALA A 714 21.67 -16.45 25.53
CA ALA A 714 21.40 -15.03 25.30
C ALA A 714 20.52 -14.40 26.39
N PHE A 715 19.44 -15.09 26.80
CA PHE A 715 18.61 -14.62 27.92
C PHE A 715 19.37 -14.62 29.25
N ARG A 716 20.17 -15.67 29.51
CA ARG A 716 20.99 -15.74 30.72
C ARG A 716 21.99 -14.58 30.78
N THR A 717 22.61 -14.25 29.65
CA THR A 717 23.54 -13.13 29.53
C THR A 717 22.83 -11.78 29.69
N ALA A 718 21.68 -11.57 29.06
CA ALA A 718 20.92 -10.33 29.18
C ALA A 718 20.43 -10.12 30.63
N LEU A 719 19.83 -11.13 31.24
CA LEU A 719 19.36 -11.09 32.63
C LEU A 719 20.52 -10.94 33.62
N GLY A 720 21.62 -11.65 33.38
CA GLY A 720 22.85 -11.54 34.17
C GLY A 720 23.48 -10.15 34.10
N ALA A 721 23.50 -9.53 32.91
CA ALA A 721 23.96 -8.16 32.75
C ALA A 721 23.09 -7.19 33.57
N ILE A 722 21.76 -7.33 33.52
CA ILE A 722 20.85 -6.50 34.34
C ILE A 722 21.08 -6.76 35.84
N ALA A 723 21.22 -8.02 36.27
CA ALA A 723 21.49 -8.40 37.66
C ALA A 723 22.85 -7.88 38.18
N SER A 724 23.78 -7.56 37.28
CA SER A 724 25.09 -7.01 37.62
C SER A 724 25.12 -5.48 37.74
N LEU A 725 24.07 -4.79 37.28
CA LEU A 725 23.98 -3.33 37.38
C LEU A 725 23.61 -2.91 38.80
N GLU A 726 24.59 -2.42 39.55
CA GLU A 726 24.40 -1.99 40.95
C GLU A 726 23.33 -0.91 41.10
N ALA A 727 23.18 -0.03 40.09
CA ALA A 727 22.23 1.07 40.10
C ALA A 727 20.77 0.66 39.78
N PHE A 728 20.54 -0.53 39.21
CA PHE A 728 19.20 -0.96 38.83
C PHE A 728 18.48 -1.64 40.00
N ARG A 729 17.23 -1.24 40.27
CA ARG A 729 16.36 -1.77 41.35
C ARG A 729 14.93 -2.06 40.86
N GLY A 730 14.71 -2.04 39.54
CA GLY A 730 13.39 -2.16 38.92
C GLY A 730 12.90 -3.61 38.75
N LYS A 731 11.81 -3.77 38.00
CA LYS A 731 11.29 -5.09 37.62
C LYS A 731 11.72 -5.45 36.18
N VAL A 732 12.18 -6.68 36.00
CA VAL A 732 12.56 -7.26 34.70
C VAL A 732 11.53 -8.31 34.34
N ILE A 733 10.82 -8.11 33.23
CA ILE A 733 9.76 -8.97 32.74
C ILE A 733 10.28 -9.70 31.50
N LEU A 734 10.39 -11.02 31.57
CA LEU A 734 10.61 -11.86 30.40
C LEU A 734 9.26 -12.22 29.79
N ARG A 735 9.01 -11.84 28.53
CA ARG A 735 7.87 -12.34 27.77
C ARG A 735 8.25 -13.63 27.05
N THR A 736 7.51 -14.70 27.28
CA THR A 736 7.78 -16.00 26.64
C THR A 736 7.50 -15.99 25.13
N VAL A 737 8.00 -17.01 24.45
CA VAL A 737 7.81 -17.23 23.01
C VAL A 737 6.34 -17.23 22.60
N THR A 738 6.07 -16.70 21.43
CA THR A 738 4.78 -16.83 20.74
C THR A 738 4.99 -17.62 19.45
N PRO A 739 4.16 -18.65 19.17
CA PRO A 739 4.32 -19.49 17.98
C PRO A 739 3.89 -18.77 16.71
N ALA A 740 4.50 -19.16 15.59
CA ALA A 740 3.93 -18.94 14.27
C ALA A 740 2.85 -20.00 13.98
N HIS A 741 1.94 -19.70 13.05
CA HIS A 741 0.82 -20.59 12.71
C HIS A 741 0.73 -20.88 11.20
N PHE A 742 1.86 -21.16 10.57
CA PHE A 742 1.86 -21.60 9.17
C PHE A 742 1.18 -22.97 9.03
N GLU A 743 0.36 -23.09 7.98
CA GLU A 743 -0.32 -24.30 7.54
C GLU A 743 -0.05 -24.51 6.06
N ASN A 744 -0.04 -25.78 5.63
CA ASN A 744 0.18 -26.19 4.23
C ASN A 744 1.51 -25.72 3.62
N GLY A 745 2.51 -25.47 4.46
CA GLY A 745 3.83 -25.02 4.06
C GLY A 745 4.51 -24.29 5.22
N GLU A 746 5.76 -23.93 5.02
CA GLU A 746 6.51 -23.02 5.89
C GLU A 746 6.43 -21.58 5.35
N TRP A 747 7.02 -20.64 6.09
CA TRP A 747 7.06 -19.23 5.73
C TRP A 747 7.66 -18.94 4.34
N ASN A 748 8.51 -19.83 3.81
CA ASN A 748 9.18 -19.71 2.51
C ASN A 748 8.73 -20.73 1.45
N THR A 749 7.81 -21.64 1.79
CA THR A 749 7.36 -22.71 0.88
C THR A 749 5.87 -22.63 0.55
N GLY A 750 5.27 -21.45 0.73
CA GLY A 750 3.86 -21.20 0.40
C GLY A 750 2.88 -21.45 1.55
N GLY A 751 3.35 -21.53 2.79
CA GLY A 751 2.48 -21.68 3.97
C GLY A 751 1.61 -20.44 4.23
N ASP A 752 0.44 -20.65 4.82
CA ASP A 752 -0.53 -19.59 5.16
C ASP A 752 -1.22 -19.84 6.52
N CYS A 753 -1.94 -18.86 7.05
CA CYS A 753 -2.64 -18.87 8.33
C CYS A 753 -4.05 -18.27 8.17
N VAL A 754 -4.87 -18.93 7.35
CA VAL A 754 -6.20 -18.45 6.96
C VAL A 754 -7.32 -18.77 7.95
N ARG A 755 -6.99 -19.34 9.11
CA ARG A 755 -8.00 -19.67 10.13
C ARG A 755 -8.72 -18.40 10.61
N THR A 756 -10.01 -18.53 10.88
CA THR A 756 -10.89 -17.41 11.26
C THR A 756 -11.41 -17.51 12.70
N ARG A 757 -11.00 -18.55 13.43
CA ARG A 757 -11.36 -18.79 14.83
C ARG A 757 -10.16 -19.32 15.63
N PRO A 758 -10.13 -19.11 16.95
CA PRO A 758 -9.14 -19.75 17.81
C PRO A 758 -9.32 -21.27 17.86
N PHE A 759 -8.24 -21.94 18.24
CA PHE A 759 -8.31 -23.32 18.70
C PHE A 759 -8.96 -23.39 20.07
N ARG A 760 -9.78 -24.41 20.31
CA ARG A 760 -10.15 -24.78 21.68
C ARG A 760 -8.97 -25.44 22.38
N ARG A 761 -9.02 -25.46 23.72
CA ARG A 761 -8.05 -26.20 24.52
C ARG A 761 -8.01 -27.67 24.07
N GLY A 762 -6.81 -28.16 23.78
CA GLY A 762 -6.59 -29.53 23.29
C GLY A 762 -6.68 -29.71 21.78
N GLU A 763 -7.20 -28.74 21.01
CA GLU A 763 -7.23 -28.83 19.53
C GLU A 763 -5.84 -28.69 18.90
N ARG A 764 -4.91 -27.99 19.58
CA ARG A 764 -3.51 -27.85 19.15
C ARG A 764 -2.54 -28.09 20.30
N LYS A 765 -1.55 -28.95 20.06
CA LYS A 765 -0.37 -29.09 20.94
C LYS A 765 0.66 -28.02 20.61
N LEU A 766 1.37 -27.52 21.61
CA LEU A 766 2.51 -26.63 21.39
C LEU A 766 3.59 -27.37 20.60
N GLY A 767 4.18 -26.72 19.61
CA GLY A 767 5.29 -27.28 18.84
C GLY A 767 6.50 -27.57 19.72
N ALA A 768 7.30 -28.57 19.33
CA ALA A 768 8.47 -28.98 20.11
C ALA A 768 9.49 -27.85 20.25
N VAL A 769 9.73 -27.10 19.17
CA VAL A 769 10.66 -25.96 19.15
C VAL A 769 10.18 -24.85 20.09
N GLU A 770 8.89 -24.47 20.03
CA GLU A 770 8.36 -23.44 20.93
C GLU A 770 8.34 -23.91 22.39
N ALA A 771 8.09 -25.19 22.65
CA ALA A 771 8.22 -25.74 23.99
C ALA A 771 9.66 -25.64 24.54
N GLU A 772 10.65 -25.95 23.70
CA GLU A 772 12.07 -25.83 24.04
C GLU A 772 12.51 -24.37 24.23
N TYR A 773 12.04 -23.44 23.39
CA TYR A 773 12.31 -22.01 23.56
C TYR A 773 11.71 -21.46 24.84
N ARG A 774 10.45 -21.80 25.14
CA ARG A 774 9.81 -21.41 26.40
C ARG A 774 10.59 -21.95 27.59
N ALA A 775 11.00 -23.22 27.55
CA ALA A 775 11.81 -23.82 28.61
C ALA A 775 13.17 -23.11 28.76
N ALA A 776 13.88 -22.86 27.66
CA ALA A 776 15.15 -22.13 27.65
C ALA A 776 15.04 -20.72 28.27
N GLN A 777 13.98 -19.98 27.93
CA GLN A 777 13.71 -18.65 28.48
C GLN A 777 13.43 -18.69 29.99
N VAL A 778 12.56 -19.60 30.43
CA VAL A 778 12.18 -19.73 31.85
C VAL A 778 13.35 -20.24 32.70
N ASP A 779 14.13 -21.18 32.18
CA ASP A 779 15.33 -21.68 32.87
C ASP A 779 16.38 -20.59 33.05
N ALA A 780 16.65 -19.80 32.00
CA ALA A 780 17.58 -18.67 32.08
C ALA A 780 17.16 -17.63 33.15
N LEU A 781 15.85 -17.39 33.30
CA LEU A 781 15.33 -16.53 34.36
C LEU A 781 15.50 -17.13 35.75
N ARG A 782 15.15 -18.41 35.94
CA ARG A 782 15.34 -19.11 37.22
C ARG A 782 16.79 -19.12 37.69
N GLU A 783 17.73 -19.28 36.76
CA GLU A 783 19.17 -19.26 37.04
C GLU A 783 19.66 -17.88 37.52
N THR A 784 19.03 -16.80 37.07
CA THR A 784 19.51 -15.42 37.30
C THR A 784 18.71 -14.66 38.36
N GLU A 785 17.48 -15.10 38.69
CA GLU A 785 16.58 -14.44 39.63
C GLU A 785 17.22 -14.26 41.01
N ALA A 786 17.79 -15.34 41.58
CA ALA A 786 18.40 -15.29 42.89
C ALA A 786 19.62 -14.35 42.93
N ALA A 787 20.36 -14.23 41.82
CA ALA A 787 21.50 -13.33 41.71
C ALA A 787 21.05 -11.86 41.64
N GLY A 788 20.04 -11.55 40.83
CA GLY A 788 19.46 -10.19 40.75
C GLY A 788 18.92 -9.74 42.11
N ARG A 789 18.08 -10.57 42.75
CA ARG A 789 17.51 -10.28 44.06
C ARG A 789 18.59 -10.00 45.12
N ARG A 790 19.68 -10.77 45.13
CA ARG A 790 20.77 -10.61 46.11
C ARG A 790 21.70 -9.43 45.81
N ARG A 791 22.05 -9.19 44.54
CA ARG A 791 23.07 -8.20 44.15
C ARG A 791 22.50 -6.79 44.06
N ASN A 792 21.39 -6.65 43.37
CA ASN A 792 20.83 -5.34 43.04
C ASN A 792 19.33 -5.23 43.34
N GLY A 793 18.73 -6.19 44.05
CA GLY A 793 17.32 -6.14 44.45
C GLY A 793 16.32 -6.16 43.30
N ALA A 794 16.75 -6.41 42.06
CA ALA A 794 15.87 -6.48 40.91
C ALA A 794 14.91 -7.67 41.02
N GLU A 795 13.66 -7.45 40.65
CA GLU A 795 12.64 -8.50 40.61
C GLU A 795 12.50 -9.03 39.19
N MET A 796 12.74 -10.33 39.00
CA MET A 796 12.61 -10.98 37.69
C MET A 796 11.28 -11.73 37.61
N LEU A 797 10.48 -11.40 36.60
CA LEU A 797 9.12 -11.87 36.40
C LEU A 797 8.98 -12.53 35.02
N VAL A 798 8.08 -13.51 34.91
CA VAL A 798 7.74 -14.16 33.64
C VAL A 798 6.33 -13.77 33.23
N LEU A 799 6.21 -13.07 32.11
CA LEU A 799 4.95 -12.87 31.38
C LEU A 799 4.78 -14.04 30.42
N ASP A 800 4.13 -15.10 30.89
CA ASP A 800 3.94 -16.31 30.11
C ASP A 800 2.68 -16.26 29.25
N ILE A 801 2.86 -16.02 27.95
CA ILE A 801 1.81 -15.87 26.95
C ILE A 801 1.68 -17.10 26.03
N THR A 802 2.62 -18.04 26.09
CA THR A 802 2.81 -19.06 25.04
C THR A 802 1.58 -19.92 24.84
N GLU A 803 0.95 -20.39 25.93
CA GLU A 803 -0.25 -21.24 25.85
C GLU A 803 -1.43 -20.48 25.23
N ALA A 804 -1.70 -19.26 25.70
CA ALA A 804 -2.78 -18.43 25.17
C ALA A 804 -2.60 -18.13 23.68
N MET A 805 -1.39 -17.75 23.26
CA MET A 805 -1.12 -17.38 21.87
C MET A 805 -1.04 -18.59 20.93
N ASN A 806 -0.66 -19.77 21.44
CA ASN A 806 -0.70 -21.03 20.67
C ASN A 806 -2.12 -21.41 20.21
N LEU A 807 -3.14 -20.84 20.83
CA LEU A 807 -4.54 -21.08 20.48
C LEU A 807 -5.12 -20.03 19.51
N ARG A 808 -4.30 -19.09 18.99
CA ARG A 808 -4.77 -17.93 18.21
C ARG A 808 -4.28 -17.88 16.75
N PRO A 809 -4.42 -18.95 15.95
CA PRO A 809 -4.04 -18.90 14.52
C PRO A 809 -4.78 -17.81 13.75
N ASP A 810 -5.97 -17.44 14.23
CA ASP A 810 -6.86 -16.44 13.62
C ASP A 810 -6.38 -15.00 13.75
N GLY A 811 -5.45 -14.72 14.67
CA GLY A 811 -5.01 -13.37 14.99
C GLY A 811 -3.84 -12.82 14.16
N HIS A 812 -3.30 -13.60 13.23
CA HIS A 812 -2.17 -13.19 12.38
C HIS A 812 -2.62 -12.33 11.19
N PRO A 813 -1.79 -11.40 10.68
CA PRO A 813 -2.11 -10.65 9.47
C PRO A 813 -2.36 -11.54 8.25
N SER A 814 -1.66 -12.68 8.11
CA SER A 814 -1.63 -13.44 6.85
C SER A 814 -1.24 -12.46 5.71
N ARG A 815 -2.00 -12.42 4.64
CA ARG A 815 -1.86 -11.47 3.51
C ARG A 815 -2.43 -10.08 3.78
N TYR A 816 -3.04 -9.87 4.95
CA TYR A 816 -3.77 -8.65 5.32
C TYR A 816 -2.91 -7.71 6.18
N GLY A 817 -1.61 -7.61 5.88
CA GLY A 817 -0.71 -6.57 6.40
C GLY A 817 -0.24 -5.58 5.32
N HIS A 818 -0.73 -5.75 4.09
CA HIS A 818 -0.37 -4.94 2.94
C HIS A 818 -1.49 -5.04 1.90
N PRO A 819 -1.51 -4.17 0.87
CA PRO A 819 -2.43 -4.31 -0.24
C PRO A 819 -2.29 -5.68 -0.93
N PRO A 820 -3.33 -6.17 -1.63
CA PRO A 820 -3.24 -7.39 -2.43
C PRO A 820 -2.06 -7.34 -3.42
N GLY A 821 -1.22 -8.38 -3.42
CA GLY A 821 0.01 -8.43 -4.23
C GLY A 821 1.21 -7.67 -3.66
N GLY A 822 1.07 -7.02 -2.50
CA GLY A 822 2.16 -6.43 -1.73
C GLY A 822 2.92 -7.46 -0.87
N SER A 823 3.87 -6.97 -0.07
CA SER A 823 4.61 -7.77 0.91
C SER A 823 5.00 -6.94 2.14
N VAL A 824 5.19 -7.60 3.28
CA VAL A 824 5.73 -7.00 4.50
C VAL A 824 7.24 -6.76 4.33
N GLU A 825 7.67 -5.51 4.50
CA GLU A 825 9.08 -5.07 4.35
C GLU A 825 9.75 -5.52 3.03
N GLY A 826 8.98 -5.79 1.97
CA GLY A 826 9.51 -6.20 0.67
C GLY A 826 9.84 -7.69 0.52
N SER A 827 9.65 -8.52 1.56
CA SER A 827 10.14 -9.91 1.58
C SER A 827 9.07 -10.99 1.78
N PHE A 828 7.93 -10.70 2.42
CA PHE A 828 6.94 -11.71 2.79
C PHE A 828 5.52 -11.34 2.35
N VAL A 829 4.87 -12.17 1.54
CA VAL A 829 3.47 -11.98 1.09
C VAL A 829 2.45 -12.45 2.14
N VAL A 830 2.88 -13.32 3.06
CA VAL A 830 2.03 -13.91 4.09
C VAL A 830 2.75 -13.85 5.43
N ASP A 831 2.15 -13.18 6.40
CA ASP A 831 2.68 -13.02 7.76
C ASP A 831 1.87 -13.84 8.77
N CYS A 832 2.41 -15.00 9.13
CA CYS A 832 1.86 -15.87 10.18
C CYS A 832 2.69 -15.86 11.45
N LEU A 833 3.48 -14.79 11.65
CA LEU A 833 4.37 -14.60 12.78
C LEU A 833 3.92 -13.43 13.66
N HIS A 834 3.69 -12.26 13.07
CA HIS A 834 3.24 -11.06 13.77
C HIS A 834 1.73 -11.09 14.01
N TRP A 835 1.23 -10.13 14.79
CA TRP A 835 -0.16 -10.11 15.23
C TRP A 835 -0.88 -8.87 14.74
N CYS A 836 -2.13 -9.06 14.33
CA CYS A 836 -3.05 -7.96 14.01
C CYS A 836 -3.23 -7.02 15.21
N LEU A 837 -3.35 -5.72 14.93
CA LEU A 837 -3.76 -4.69 15.87
C LEU A 837 -5.05 -4.00 15.37
N PRO A 838 -6.10 -3.88 16.22
CA PRO A 838 -6.29 -4.61 17.48
C PRO A 838 -6.31 -6.14 17.26
N GLY A 839 -6.11 -6.92 18.32
CA GLY A 839 -6.07 -8.38 18.19
C GLY A 839 -5.65 -9.12 19.46
N PRO A 840 -5.36 -10.43 19.39
CA PRO A 840 -5.01 -11.24 20.57
C PRO A 840 -3.79 -10.72 21.33
N ILE A 841 -2.91 -9.98 20.67
CA ILE A 841 -1.71 -9.39 21.26
C ILE A 841 -2.03 -8.36 22.36
N ASP A 842 -3.23 -7.78 22.37
CA ASP A 842 -3.66 -6.85 23.42
C ASP A 842 -3.69 -7.53 24.81
N LEU A 843 -3.88 -8.86 24.84
CA LEU A 843 -3.76 -9.68 26.06
C LEU A 843 -2.41 -9.48 26.77
N TRP A 844 -1.33 -9.29 26.02
CA TRP A 844 0.01 -9.20 26.63
C TRP A 844 0.11 -8.00 27.56
N SER A 845 -0.52 -6.89 27.19
CA SER A 845 -0.59 -5.67 28.00
C SER A 845 -1.59 -5.78 29.15
N GLU A 846 -2.70 -6.50 28.98
CA GLU A 846 -3.61 -6.85 30.08
C GLU A 846 -2.88 -7.63 31.17
N LEU A 847 -2.22 -8.72 30.79
CA LEU A 847 -1.47 -9.57 31.70
C LEU A 847 -0.31 -8.82 32.35
N LEU A 848 0.44 -8.05 31.55
CA LEU A 848 1.52 -7.20 32.07
C LEU A 848 0.97 -6.24 33.14
N PHE A 849 -0.16 -5.57 32.87
CA PHE A 849 -0.73 -4.64 33.84
C PHE A 849 -1.17 -5.34 35.13
N GLN A 850 -1.82 -6.50 35.03
CA GLN A 850 -2.20 -7.27 36.22
C GLN A 850 -0.99 -7.71 37.04
N MET A 851 0.07 -8.18 36.38
CA MET A 851 1.32 -8.53 37.06
C MET A 851 1.92 -7.33 37.79
N LEU A 852 1.96 -6.16 37.15
CA LEU A 852 2.51 -4.96 37.76
C LEU A 852 1.63 -4.39 38.89
N ALA A 853 0.31 -4.61 38.83
CA ALA A 853 -0.65 -4.15 39.84
C ALA A 853 -0.74 -5.08 41.06
N ALA A 854 -0.58 -6.39 40.88
CA ALA A 854 -0.69 -7.40 41.95
C ALA A 854 0.52 -7.42 42.91
N HIS A 855 1.62 -6.75 42.55
CA HIS A 855 2.85 -6.65 43.34
C HIS A 855 3.02 -5.27 44.02
N ARG A 856 1.91 -4.65 44.43
CA ARG A 856 1.91 -3.44 45.26
C ARG A 856 1.69 -3.76 46.73
#